data_AF-A0A317KF27-F1
#
_entry.id   AF-A0A317KF27-F1
#
_cell.length_a   1.000
_cell.length_b   1.000
_cell.length_c   1.000
_cell.angle_alpha   90.00
_cell.angle_beta   90.00
_cell.angle_gamma   90.00
#
_symmetry.space_group_name_H-M   'P 1'
#
loop_
_entity.id
_entity.type
_entity.pdbx_description
1 polymer ?
#
loop_
_entity_poly.entity_id
_entity_poly.type
_entity_poly.pdbx_seq_one_letter_code
_entity_poly.pdbx_strand_id
1 'polypeptide(L)'
;MRNELVQVMAGNAFAVSDATGDMRPDPRTPVGLFSFDTRFLSHWVLRVNGQPLYALSRDDVTYFETRFFLVPGTATHYVDADVSVIRHRSIDDSFNERITVLNHSANPAEFTVRMEMGSDFADTAEIKSPQPRRTEVLVDKGQLRLCYERGRFGRETTISSTEPAEVDQGGMTFRIRVAPNGTWTTNLHVATTIRGAGAQDLRASLEAHQRIVRQDMREDLRDWLENAPTLITPRDEVATAYRGALTDLAGLRYEPLAYIEPVPVGGMPWAMSLYGRDSMITCLQTLAFTPELAPATLRILAMDQGGRLDDEHDEEPGKILGELRYGESAAFGAAAPTMYYGAADTTPLFVILLDEYERWSGDAALVRELRHPARMALDWLDEYGDITGDGYVRYQRRNTRRGLINQSWKNSPDAVVDRHGREPAFPRATCELQGYAYDAKRRGARLAREIWGDPQYADRLEREAAELKERFNRDFWLPERGYYAFALEPDGRPVDALTSNNGHLLWSRIAEQDRAESVARHLLGPRMFSGWGVRTYAEGQLPYNPVGAHLGGVWPSDNALIAAGLRRYGCDVEAARIVAGIFDVVETLRGPVPEVIAGYSREQTKYPVQLPAAGRPQSWSSGALLMLIGVMMGLRPVGENLLVNPVLPEGYGRVELLDIPGRWGRTDSYGRERPGGARGRRPRLR
;
A
#
# COMPACT_ATOMS: atom_id res chain seq x y z
N MET A 1 24.58 10.17 -10.76
CA MET A 1 23.70 8.99 -10.61
C MET A 1 22.94 9.19 -9.30
N ARG A 2 21.61 9.04 -9.30
CA ARG A 2 20.84 8.97 -8.04
C ARG A 2 21.40 7.79 -7.24
N ASN A 3 21.61 7.95 -5.94
CA ASN A 3 21.90 6.81 -5.07
C ASN A 3 20.70 5.88 -5.16
N GLU A 4 20.89 4.75 -5.85
CA GLU A 4 19.91 3.67 -5.87
C GLU A 4 19.71 3.19 -4.44
N LEU A 5 18.45 3.13 -4.01
CA LEU A 5 18.10 2.67 -2.67
C LEU A 5 17.79 1.19 -2.72
N VAL A 6 18.31 0.47 -1.75
CA VAL A 6 18.09 -0.96 -1.58
C VAL A 6 17.25 -1.17 -0.34
N GLN A 7 16.26 -2.06 -0.46
CA GLN A 7 15.27 -2.30 0.58
C GLN A 7 15.19 -3.79 0.87
N VAL A 8 15.08 -4.13 2.16
CA VAL A 8 14.68 -5.45 2.63
C VAL A 8 13.66 -5.27 3.73
N MET A 9 12.71 -6.20 3.86
CA MET A 9 11.63 -6.11 4.82
C MET A 9 11.13 -7.47 5.28
N ALA A 10 10.60 -7.53 6.49
CA ALA A 10 9.90 -8.69 7.04
C ALA A 10 8.86 -8.19 8.04
N GLY A 11 7.58 -8.42 7.73
CA GLY A 11 6.46 -7.97 8.55
C GLY A 11 6.53 -6.47 8.86
N ASN A 12 6.81 -6.15 10.12
CA ASN A 12 6.81 -4.79 10.64
C ASN A 12 8.20 -4.12 10.59
N ALA A 13 9.23 -4.87 10.21
CA ALA A 13 10.60 -4.39 10.14
C ALA A 13 11.03 -4.19 8.68
N PHE A 14 11.75 -3.11 8.42
CA PHE A 14 12.34 -2.86 7.11
C PHE A 14 13.63 -2.08 7.21
N ALA A 15 14.55 -2.32 6.29
CA ALA A 15 15.78 -1.55 6.17
C ALA A 15 15.89 -0.92 4.79
N VAL A 16 16.27 0.35 4.76
CA VAL A 16 16.58 1.11 3.54
C VAL A 16 18.04 1.56 3.62
N SER A 17 18.82 1.22 2.60
CA SER A 17 20.23 1.63 2.47
C SER A 17 20.52 2.13 1.07
N ASP A 18 21.74 2.63 0.84
CA ASP A 18 22.24 2.84 -0.51
C ASP A 18 22.66 1.50 -1.18
N ALA A 19 23.19 1.62 -2.40
CA ALA A 19 23.64 0.50 -3.23
C ALA A 19 24.87 -0.26 -2.69
N THR A 20 25.58 0.26 -1.68
CA THR A 20 26.68 -0.46 -1.01
C THR A 20 26.22 -1.15 0.28
N GLY A 21 24.94 -0.96 0.64
CA GLY A 21 24.37 -1.42 1.90
C GLY A 21 24.55 -0.42 3.03
N ASP A 22 25.14 0.75 2.80
CA ASP A 22 25.36 1.72 3.87
C ASP A 22 24.09 2.49 4.21
N MET A 23 23.87 2.73 5.51
CA MET A 23 22.80 3.58 6.02
C MET A 23 23.40 4.85 6.59
N ARG A 24 22.98 5.99 6.06
CA ARG A 24 23.33 7.32 6.55
C ARG A 24 22.06 8.17 6.58
N PRO A 25 21.84 9.01 7.60
CA PRO A 25 20.66 9.87 7.63
C PRO A 25 20.60 10.79 6.40
N ASP A 26 19.48 10.74 5.66
CA ASP A 26 19.14 11.68 4.60
C ASP A 26 17.76 12.31 4.93
N PRO A 27 17.62 13.64 5.00
CA PRO A 27 16.33 14.26 5.28
C PRO A 27 15.30 14.09 4.17
N ARG A 28 15.70 13.61 2.98
CA ARG A 28 14.81 13.41 1.82
C ARG A 28 14.31 11.98 1.70
N THR A 29 14.98 11.03 2.36
CA THR A 29 14.73 9.60 2.22
C THR A 29 14.88 8.91 3.58
N PRO A 30 13.95 8.02 3.97
CA PRO A 30 14.02 7.31 5.25
C PRO A 30 15.01 6.14 5.17
N VAL A 31 16.30 6.48 5.15
CA VAL A 31 17.42 5.55 5.24
C VAL A 31 17.60 5.11 6.70
N GLY A 32 17.77 3.81 6.92
CA GLY A 32 17.89 3.19 8.24
C GLY A 32 17.18 1.85 8.37
N LEU A 33 17.28 1.23 9.56
CA LEU A 33 16.48 0.09 9.98
C LEU A 33 15.30 0.60 10.81
N PHE A 34 14.09 0.24 10.42
CA PHE A 34 12.85 0.66 11.05
C PHE A 34 12.06 -0.54 11.55
N SER A 35 11.35 -0.35 12.65
CA SER A 35 10.34 -1.29 13.14
C SER A 35 9.30 -0.55 13.97
N PHE A 36 8.01 -0.84 13.79
CA PHE A 36 6.90 -0.18 14.51
C PHE A 36 7.04 1.36 14.51
N ASP A 37 7.17 1.94 13.32
CA ASP A 37 7.40 3.37 13.06
C ASP A 37 8.71 3.98 13.59
N THR A 38 9.54 3.26 14.34
CA THR A 38 10.79 3.79 14.93
C THR A 38 12.02 3.38 14.12
N ARG A 39 12.95 4.31 13.85
CA ARG A 39 14.27 4.03 13.27
C ARG A 39 15.26 3.50 14.32
N PHE A 40 15.43 2.19 14.40
CA PHE A 40 16.35 1.50 15.31
C PHE A 40 17.82 1.58 14.90
N LEU A 41 18.13 1.82 13.61
CA LEU A 41 19.47 2.17 13.16
C LEU A 41 19.38 3.34 12.17
N SER A 42 20.07 4.44 12.48
CA SER A 42 20.20 5.61 11.60
C SER A 42 21.54 5.63 10.87
N HIS A 43 22.54 4.92 11.40
CA HIS A 43 23.88 4.83 10.84
C HIS A 43 24.36 3.37 10.85
N TRP A 44 24.74 2.85 9.68
CA TRP A 44 25.21 1.48 9.48
C TRP A 44 26.19 1.45 8.29
N VAL A 45 27.47 1.66 8.56
CA VAL A 45 28.47 1.96 7.53
C VAL A 45 29.66 1.03 7.63
N LEU A 46 29.98 0.36 6.53
CA LEU A 46 31.11 -0.56 6.47
C LEU A 46 32.35 0.09 5.84
N ARG A 47 33.49 0.00 6.53
CA ARG A 47 34.81 0.41 6.02
C ARG A 47 35.82 -0.71 6.14
N VAL A 48 36.74 -0.77 5.19
CA VAL A 48 37.92 -1.65 5.23
C VAL A 48 39.17 -0.79 5.11
N ASN A 49 40.09 -0.90 6.07
CA ASN A 49 41.29 -0.07 6.19
C ASN A 49 40.98 1.44 6.14
N GLY A 50 39.86 1.84 6.76
CA GLY A 50 39.36 3.23 6.78
C GLY A 50 38.72 3.70 5.47
N GLN A 51 38.80 2.93 4.38
CA GLN A 51 38.25 3.29 3.07
C GLN A 51 36.76 2.91 2.98
N PRO A 52 35.94 3.73 2.29
CA PRO A 52 34.59 3.34 1.91
C PRO A 52 34.62 2.22 0.86
N LEU A 53 33.51 1.50 0.76
CA LEU A 53 33.32 0.45 -0.23
C LEU A 53 32.56 0.96 -1.46
N TYR A 54 32.82 0.33 -2.61
CA TYR A 54 32.13 0.57 -3.88
C TYR A 54 31.45 -0.70 -4.34
N ALA A 55 30.21 -0.57 -4.83
CA ALA A 55 29.44 -1.69 -5.33
C ALA A 55 29.89 -2.10 -6.73
N LEU A 56 30.26 -3.36 -6.89
CA LEU A 56 30.49 -4.01 -8.19
C LEU A 56 29.16 -4.53 -8.76
N SER A 57 28.36 -5.17 -7.91
CA SER A 57 27.05 -5.68 -8.25
C SER A 57 26.21 -5.90 -6.99
N ARG A 58 24.92 -6.12 -7.20
CA ARG A 58 23.91 -6.46 -6.20
C ARG A 58 23.07 -7.62 -6.71
N ASP A 59 22.65 -8.48 -5.79
CA ASP A 59 21.73 -9.58 -6.05
C ASP A 59 20.57 -9.51 -5.06
N ASP A 60 19.37 -9.21 -5.57
CA ASP A 60 18.13 -9.15 -4.79
C ASP A 60 17.49 -10.54 -4.76
N VAL A 61 17.83 -11.31 -3.72
CA VAL A 61 17.47 -12.72 -3.62
C VAL A 61 15.96 -12.88 -3.35
N THR A 62 15.44 -12.15 -2.36
CA THR A 62 14.01 -12.09 -1.99
C THR A 62 13.68 -10.72 -1.39
N TYR A 63 12.43 -10.45 -1.04
CA TYR A 63 12.04 -9.18 -0.37
C TYR A 63 12.68 -8.99 1.02
N PHE A 64 13.20 -10.07 1.63
CA PHE A 64 13.83 -10.06 2.94
C PHE A 64 15.32 -10.37 2.92
N GLU A 65 15.94 -10.60 1.74
CA GLU A 65 17.34 -10.99 1.59
C GLU A 65 17.99 -10.32 0.37
N THR A 66 19.15 -9.70 0.56
CA THR A 66 19.95 -9.10 -0.53
C THR A 66 21.45 -9.30 -0.31
N ARG A 67 22.22 -9.32 -1.40
CA ARG A 67 23.68 -9.46 -1.37
C ARG A 67 24.35 -8.33 -2.13
N PHE A 68 25.41 -7.80 -1.53
CA PHE A 68 26.24 -6.75 -2.10
C PHE A 68 27.64 -7.31 -2.34
N PHE A 69 28.15 -7.11 -3.55
CA PHE A 69 29.52 -7.46 -3.91
C PHE A 69 30.34 -6.18 -4.05
N LEU A 70 31.31 -6.00 -3.16
CA LEU A 70 31.94 -4.72 -2.91
C LEU A 70 33.46 -4.80 -2.97
N VAL A 71 34.12 -3.67 -3.21
CA VAL A 71 35.57 -3.50 -3.12
C VAL A 71 35.94 -2.23 -2.34
N PRO A 72 37.01 -2.22 -1.53
CA PRO A 72 37.51 -1.01 -0.87
C PRO A 72 38.17 -0.05 -1.85
N GLY A 73 37.87 1.24 -1.74
CA GLY A 73 38.45 2.27 -2.61
C GLY A 73 37.92 2.17 -4.06
N THR A 74 38.30 3.13 -4.91
CA THR A 74 37.90 3.11 -6.33
C THR A 74 38.77 2.09 -7.08
N ALA A 75 38.21 0.93 -7.43
CA ALA A 75 38.83 0.06 -8.43
C ALA A 75 38.97 0.87 -9.73
N THR A 76 40.21 1.16 -10.13
CA THR A 76 40.47 1.82 -11.42
C THR A 76 40.73 0.73 -12.46
N HIS A 77 40.51 1.03 -13.74
CA HIS A 77 40.78 0.10 -14.85
C HIS A 77 42.24 -0.42 -14.91
N TYR A 78 43.13 0.12 -14.09
CA TYR A 78 44.57 -0.14 -14.09
C TYR A 78 45.09 -0.77 -12.78
N VAL A 79 44.23 -1.01 -11.79
CA VAL A 79 44.60 -1.64 -10.51
C VAL A 79 43.53 -2.64 -10.10
N ASP A 80 43.88 -3.93 -10.13
CA ASP A 80 43.04 -5.00 -9.62
C ASP A 80 42.90 -4.86 -8.10
N ALA A 81 41.69 -5.02 -7.58
CA ALA A 81 41.45 -5.01 -6.15
C ALA A 81 41.88 -6.36 -5.55
N ASP A 82 42.93 -6.34 -4.73
CA ASP A 82 43.43 -7.52 -4.00
C ASP A 82 42.48 -8.03 -2.89
N VAL A 83 41.36 -7.33 -2.67
CA VAL A 83 40.37 -7.66 -1.66
C VAL A 83 38.96 -7.37 -2.18
N SER A 84 38.04 -8.27 -1.90
CA SER A 84 36.60 -8.01 -2.06
C SER A 84 35.85 -8.28 -0.78
N VAL A 85 34.70 -7.64 -0.65
CA VAL A 85 33.80 -7.76 0.48
C VAL A 85 32.43 -8.18 -0.02
N ILE A 86 31.86 -9.21 0.58
CA ILE A 86 30.47 -9.60 0.35
C ILE A 86 29.69 -9.25 1.61
N ARG A 87 28.66 -8.42 1.47
CA ARG A 87 27.63 -8.24 2.51
C ARG A 87 26.44 -9.07 2.12
N HIS A 88 25.99 -9.94 3.02
CA HIS A 88 24.76 -10.67 2.87
C HIS A 88 23.81 -10.24 3.99
N ARG A 89 22.74 -9.56 3.61
CA ARG A 89 21.78 -8.94 4.53
C ARG A 89 20.47 -9.69 4.48
N SER A 90 19.91 -9.96 5.65
CA SER A 90 18.54 -10.49 5.77
C SER A 90 17.79 -9.84 6.93
N ILE A 91 16.47 -9.77 6.81
CA ILE A 91 15.58 -9.42 7.91
C ILE A 91 14.61 -10.58 8.13
N ASP A 92 14.49 -10.99 9.38
CA ASP A 92 13.45 -11.90 9.87
C ASP A 92 12.77 -11.23 11.08
N ASP A 93 12.82 -11.84 12.26
CA ASP A 93 12.51 -11.16 13.53
C ASP A 93 13.59 -10.14 13.94
N SER A 94 14.77 -10.26 13.32
CA SER A 94 15.96 -9.47 13.58
C SER A 94 16.61 -9.02 12.28
N PHE A 95 17.46 -8.00 12.35
CA PHE A 95 18.29 -7.62 11.21
C PHE A 95 19.64 -8.33 11.31
N ASN A 96 20.00 -9.06 10.26
CA ASN A 96 21.23 -9.83 10.20
C ASN A 96 22.09 -9.36 9.03
N GLU A 97 23.39 -9.23 9.26
CA GLU A 97 24.34 -8.93 8.20
C GLU A 97 25.61 -9.77 8.34
N ARG A 98 25.82 -10.67 7.37
CA ARG A 98 27.06 -11.42 7.23
C ARG A 98 28.03 -10.62 6.39
N ILE A 99 29.21 -10.36 6.94
CA ILE A 99 30.31 -9.70 6.25
C ILE A 99 31.38 -10.74 5.96
N THR A 100 31.73 -10.87 4.69
CA THR A 100 32.79 -11.77 4.22
C THR A 100 33.87 -10.95 3.55
N VAL A 101 35.12 -11.07 4.00
CA VAL A 101 36.29 -10.44 3.39
C VAL A 101 37.13 -11.52 2.72
N LEU A 102 37.38 -11.36 1.42
CA LEU A 102 38.16 -12.28 0.60
C LEU A 102 39.49 -11.63 0.22
N ASN A 103 40.60 -12.34 0.45
CA ASN A 103 41.93 -11.90 0.02
C ASN A 103 42.30 -12.58 -1.31
N HIS A 104 42.43 -11.80 -2.37
CA HIS A 104 42.82 -12.27 -3.71
C HIS A 104 44.32 -12.14 -3.99
N SER A 105 45.08 -11.54 -3.06
CA SER A 105 46.53 -11.40 -3.22
C SER A 105 47.27 -12.72 -2.95
N ALA A 106 48.48 -12.83 -3.49
CA ALA A 106 49.37 -13.98 -3.28
C ALA A 106 49.98 -14.06 -1.86
N ASN A 107 49.79 -13.03 -1.02
CA ASN A 107 50.38 -12.93 0.32
C ASN A 107 49.30 -12.83 1.41
N PRO A 108 49.58 -13.26 2.65
CA PRO A 108 48.68 -12.96 3.77
C PRO A 108 48.51 -11.45 3.91
N ALA A 109 47.27 -10.99 4.03
CA ALA A 109 46.93 -9.58 4.14
C ALA A 109 46.26 -9.28 5.49
N GLU A 110 46.57 -8.12 6.06
CA GLU A 110 45.95 -7.61 7.28
C GLU A 110 44.90 -6.56 6.94
N PHE A 111 43.71 -6.70 7.52
CA PHE A 111 42.61 -5.77 7.30
C PHE A 111 42.06 -5.28 8.65
N THR A 112 41.72 -4.00 8.68
CA THR A 112 40.88 -3.40 9.72
C THR A 112 39.47 -3.23 9.15
N VAL A 113 38.55 -4.08 9.56
CA VAL A 113 37.13 -4.01 9.18
C VAL A 113 36.40 -3.22 10.27
N ARG A 114 35.80 -2.09 9.91
CA ARG A 114 35.05 -1.22 10.83
C ARG A 114 33.60 -1.16 10.39
N MET A 115 32.69 -1.54 11.28
CA MET A 115 31.27 -1.24 11.14
C MET A 115 30.93 -0.07 12.07
N GLU A 116 30.61 1.09 11.50
CA GLU A 116 30.11 2.25 12.24
C GLU A 116 28.61 2.08 12.46
N MET A 117 28.16 2.31 13.70
CA MET A 117 26.80 2.03 14.13
C MET A 117 26.24 3.23 14.90
N GLY A 118 24.95 3.53 14.68
CA GLY A 118 24.27 4.60 15.40
C GLY A 118 22.76 4.53 15.23
N SER A 119 22.06 5.11 16.21
CA SER A 119 20.60 5.24 16.20
C SER A 119 20.21 6.61 16.71
N ASP A 120 19.13 7.14 16.13
CA ASP A 120 18.46 8.33 16.63
C ASP A 120 17.04 8.06 17.12
N PHE A 121 16.50 6.86 16.88
CA PHE A 121 15.12 6.47 17.23
C PHE A 121 14.06 7.43 16.68
N ALA A 122 14.33 8.08 15.55
CA ALA A 122 13.36 8.95 14.90
C ALA A 122 12.18 8.16 14.35
N ASP A 123 10.98 8.71 14.45
CA ASP A 123 9.82 8.10 13.82
C ASP A 123 9.84 8.30 12.29
N THR A 124 9.26 7.36 11.53
CA THR A 124 9.14 7.44 10.07
C THR A 124 8.49 8.76 9.61
N ALA A 125 7.48 9.25 10.34
CA ALA A 125 6.78 10.50 10.05
C ALA A 125 7.66 11.76 10.27
N GLU A 126 8.70 11.67 11.10
CA GLU A 126 9.57 12.80 11.45
C GLU A 126 10.86 12.85 10.63
N ILE A 127 11.16 11.85 9.78
CA ILE A 127 12.46 11.75 9.08
C ILE A 127 12.88 13.03 8.34
N LYS A 128 11.93 13.80 7.81
CA LYS A 128 12.21 15.07 7.11
C LYS A 128 12.72 16.17 8.06
N SER A 129 12.33 16.11 9.32
CA SER A 129 12.76 17.03 10.38
C SER A 129 12.74 16.31 11.74
N PRO A 130 13.73 15.43 12.00
CA PRO A 130 13.73 14.60 13.20
C PRO A 130 13.87 15.45 14.46
N GLN A 131 13.09 15.14 15.49
CA GLN A 131 13.26 15.77 16.80
C GLN A 131 14.57 15.31 17.45
N PRO A 132 15.34 16.21 18.10
CA PRO A 132 16.52 15.83 18.85
C PRO A 132 16.17 14.85 19.99
N ARG A 133 16.84 13.70 20.01
CA ARG A 133 16.69 12.66 21.03
C ARG A 133 18.02 12.43 21.74
N ARG A 134 17.98 12.28 23.07
CA ARG A 134 19.17 11.91 23.85
C ARG A 134 19.27 10.39 23.91
N THR A 135 20.16 9.84 23.10
CA THR A 135 20.44 8.40 23.08
C THR A 135 21.58 8.06 24.04
N GLU A 136 21.46 6.93 24.71
CA GLU A 136 22.50 6.36 25.56
C GLU A 136 23.17 5.19 24.82
N VAL A 137 24.50 5.13 24.84
CA VAL A 137 25.28 4.07 24.22
C VAL A 137 26.03 3.31 25.29
N LEU A 138 25.69 2.02 25.44
CA LEU A 138 26.29 1.12 26.41
C LEU A 138 27.13 0.07 25.67
N VAL A 139 28.34 -0.17 26.16
CA VAL A 139 29.21 -1.25 25.68
C VAL A 139 29.34 -2.27 26.80
N ASP A 140 28.85 -3.49 26.56
CA ASP A 140 28.92 -4.59 27.52
C ASP A 140 29.20 -5.90 26.80
N LYS A 141 30.12 -6.71 27.34
CA LYS A 141 30.43 -8.07 26.85
C LYS A 141 30.63 -8.21 25.32
N GLY A 142 31.27 -7.22 24.69
CA GLY A 142 31.49 -7.23 23.23
C GLY A 142 30.24 -6.93 22.39
N GLN A 143 29.20 -6.39 23.00
CA GLN A 143 27.97 -5.93 22.35
C GLN A 143 27.84 -4.42 22.45
N LEU A 144 27.17 -3.82 21.46
CA LEU A 144 26.78 -2.41 21.47
C LEU A 144 25.28 -2.32 21.71
N ARG A 145 24.87 -1.57 22.74
CA ARG A 145 23.47 -1.32 23.05
C ARG A 145 23.17 0.16 22.92
N LEU A 146 22.24 0.51 22.04
CA LEU A 146 21.75 1.86 21.81
C LEU A 146 20.38 1.97 22.47
N CYS A 147 20.20 2.93 23.37
CA CYS A 147 18.98 3.06 24.16
C CYS A 147 18.38 4.46 24.02
N TYR A 148 17.05 4.53 23.99
CA TYR A 148 16.29 5.76 24.09
C TYR A 148 15.11 5.57 25.03
N GLU A 149 14.87 6.57 25.88
CA GLU A 149 13.77 6.57 26.82
C GLU A 149 13.17 7.97 27.00
N ARG A 150 11.84 8.04 26.97
CA ARG A 150 11.06 9.22 27.35
C ARG A 150 9.81 8.76 28.10
N GLY A 151 9.79 8.98 29.41
CA GLY A 151 8.67 8.52 30.25
C GLY A 151 8.51 7.00 30.18
N ARG A 152 7.37 6.50 29.72
CA ARG A 152 7.13 5.05 29.52
C ARG A 152 7.50 4.54 28.13
N PHE A 153 7.90 5.43 27.22
CA PHE A 153 8.31 5.05 25.88
C PHE A 153 9.80 4.70 25.89
N GLY A 154 10.12 3.42 25.66
CA GLY A 154 11.49 2.94 25.59
C GLY A 154 11.77 2.16 24.31
N ARG A 155 12.94 2.41 23.72
CA ARG A 155 13.44 1.74 22.52
C ARG A 155 14.89 1.34 22.73
N GLU A 156 15.24 0.15 22.28
CA GLU A 156 16.60 -0.36 22.40
C GLU A 156 17.01 -1.13 21.13
N THR A 157 18.26 -0.95 20.74
CA THR A 157 18.91 -1.71 19.67
C THR A 157 20.13 -2.40 20.25
N THR A 158 20.15 -3.73 20.22
CA THR A 158 21.31 -4.53 20.66
C THR A 158 22.01 -5.12 19.45
N ILE A 159 23.30 -4.83 19.29
CA ILE A 159 24.13 -5.36 18.22
C ILE A 159 25.20 -6.28 18.80
N SER A 160 25.31 -7.47 18.21
CA SER A 160 26.30 -8.49 18.55
C SER A 160 27.00 -9.03 17.31
N SER A 161 28.15 -9.68 17.49
CA SER A 161 28.90 -10.30 16.40
C SER A 161 29.34 -11.73 16.76
N THR A 162 29.50 -12.60 15.77
CA THR A 162 29.98 -13.98 15.98
C THR A 162 31.49 -14.05 16.20
N GLU A 163 32.24 -13.11 15.63
CA GLU A 163 33.68 -12.96 15.84
C GLU A 163 33.98 -11.92 16.92
N PRO A 164 35.01 -12.09 17.77
CA PRO A 164 35.39 -11.06 18.74
C PRO A 164 35.71 -9.71 18.08
N ALA A 165 35.15 -8.63 18.61
CA ALA A 165 35.36 -7.27 18.12
C ALA A 165 35.85 -6.34 19.24
N GLU A 166 36.63 -5.34 18.86
CA GLU A 166 36.84 -4.15 19.70
C GLU A 166 35.62 -3.24 19.56
N VAL A 167 34.86 -3.07 20.63
CA VAL A 167 33.61 -2.30 20.65
C VAL A 167 33.82 -0.98 21.37
N ASP A 168 33.41 0.11 20.72
CA ASP A 168 33.39 1.45 21.28
C ASP A 168 32.01 2.10 21.04
N GLN A 169 31.83 3.34 21.48
CA GLN A 169 30.53 4.04 21.36
C GLN A 169 30.07 4.27 19.91
N GLY A 170 30.96 4.14 18.92
CA GLY A 170 30.66 4.35 17.51
C GLY A 170 30.55 3.06 16.68
N GLY A 171 30.68 1.87 17.27
CA GLY A 171 30.58 0.60 16.53
C GLY A 171 31.61 -0.47 16.90
N MET A 172 31.86 -1.37 15.94
CA MET A 172 32.69 -2.56 16.12
C MET A 172 33.86 -2.58 15.13
N THR A 173 35.08 -2.85 15.64
CA THR A 173 36.31 -3.00 14.85
C THR A 173 36.84 -4.43 14.92
N PHE A 174 37.11 -5.02 13.77
CA PHE A 174 37.77 -6.32 13.63
C PHE A 174 39.15 -6.12 13.00
N ARG A 175 40.20 -6.56 13.69
CA ARG A 175 41.57 -6.61 13.15
C ARG A 175 41.88 -8.04 12.76
N ILE A 176 41.92 -8.29 11.46
CA ILE A 176 41.94 -9.65 10.90
C ILE A 176 43.18 -9.84 10.03
N ARG A 177 43.66 -11.08 9.97
CA ARG A 177 44.69 -11.50 9.01
C ARG A 177 44.13 -12.63 8.16
N VAL A 178 44.09 -12.43 6.85
CA VAL A 178 43.50 -13.37 5.89
C VAL A 178 44.60 -13.96 5.02
N ALA A 179 44.70 -15.29 4.96
CA ALA A 179 45.66 -16.00 4.13
C ALA A 179 45.48 -15.70 2.62
N PRO A 180 46.46 -15.97 1.75
CA PRO A 180 46.27 -15.91 0.29
C PRO A 180 45.08 -16.77 -0.14
N ASN A 181 44.19 -16.24 -0.97
CA ASN A 181 42.91 -16.89 -1.35
C ASN A 181 42.03 -17.29 -0.16
N GLY A 182 42.32 -16.74 1.02
CA GLY A 182 41.61 -17.00 2.26
C GLY A 182 40.34 -16.17 2.38
N THR A 183 39.51 -16.54 3.35
CA THR A 183 38.26 -15.83 3.65
C THR A 183 38.14 -15.65 5.16
N TRP A 184 37.63 -14.48 5.56
CA TRP A 184 37.16 -14.23 6.91
C TRP A 184 35.68 -13.84 6.87
N THR A 185 34.91 -14.31 7.84
CA THR A 185 33.47 -14.05 7.92
C THR A 185 33.06 -13.77 9.35
N THR A 186 32.19 -12.76 9.54
CA THR A 186 31.45 -12.53 10.80
C THR A 186 29.98 -12.29 10.48
N ASN A 187 29.09 -12.67 11.40
CA ASN A 187 27.68 -12.30 11.34
C ASN A 187 27.41 -11.23 12.40
N LEU A 188 26.84 -10.11 11.98
CA LEU A 188 26.27 -9.10 12.85
C LEU A 188 24.79 -9.39 13.04
N HIS A 189 24.35 -9.45 14.28
CA HIS A 189 22.95 -9.64 14.66
C HIS A 189 22.44 -8.40 15.40
N VAL A 190 21.35 -7.83 14.92
CA VAL A 190 20.73 -6.61 15.43
C VAL A 190 19.32 -6.94 15.90
N ALA A 191 19.16 -6.97 17.22
CA ALA A 191 17.85 -7.09 17.87
C ALA A 191 17.28 -5.69 18.09
N THR A 192 16.06 -5.47 17.61
CA THR A 192 15.25 -4.30 17.96
C THR A 192 14.44 -4.64 19.21
N THR A 193 14.14 -3.68 20.08
CA THR A 193 13.35 -3.92 21.30
C THR A 193 12.42 -2.76 21.59
N ILE A 194 11.13 -3.08 21.77
CA ILE A 194 10.10 -2.17 22.27
C ILE A 194 9.95 -2.45 23.76
N ARG A 195 10.45 -1.56 24.64
CA ARG A 195 10.42 -1.82 26.09
C ARG A 195 8.99 -1.86 26.62
N GLY A 196 8.61 -3.01 27.15
CA GLY A 196 7.37 -3.24 27.90
C GLY A 196 7.59 -3.20 29.42
N ALA A 197 6.62 -3.73 30.17
CA ALA A 197 6.73 -3.86 31.62
C ALA A 197 7.92 -4.75 32.02
N GLY A 198 8.69 -4.35 33.05
CA GLY A 198 9.85 -5.11 33.51
C GLY A 198 11.08 -5.06 32.59
N ALA A 199 11.15 -4.08 31.67
CA ALA A 199 12.24 -3.89 30.71
C ALA A 199 12.45 -5.06 29.73
N GLN A 200 11.44 -5.91 29.53
CA GLN A 200 11.41 -6.93 28.50
C GLN A 200 10.85 -6.36 27.19
N ASP A 201 11.12 -7.04 26.07
CA ASP A 201 10.46 -6.70 24.81
C ASP A 201 8.96 -7.00 24.93
N LEU A 202 8.13 -5.98 24.70
CA LEU A 202 6.68 -6.08 24.69
C LEU A 202 6.19 -7.16 23.70
N ARG A 203 6.95 -7.39 22.62
CA ARG A 203 6.61 -8.37 21.57
C ARG A 203 6.91 -9.79 21.98
N ALA A 204 7.86 -10.04 22.90
CA ALA A 204 8.28 -11.39 23.29
C ALA A 204 7.13 -12.23 23.87
N SER A 205 6.14 -11.57 24.48
CA SER A 205 4.92 -12.21 25.01
C SER A 205 3.82 -12.40 23.97
N LEU A 206 3.94 -11.84 22.76
CA LEU A 206 2.92 -11.94 21.72
C LEU A 206 3.07 -13.27 20.96
N GLU A 207 2.00 -14.05 20.91
CA GLU A 207 1.99 -15.33 20.18
C GLU A 207 2.37 -15.18 18.70
N ALA A 208 1.99 -14.06 18.07
CA ALA A 208 2.31 -13.76 16.68
C ALA A 208 3.82 -13.63 16.45
N HIS A 209 4.52 -12.86 17.30
CA HIS A 209 5.98 -12.73 17.27
C HIS A 209 6.68 -14.08 17.52
N GLN A 210 6.16 -14.92 18.41
CA GLN A 210 6.71 -16.27 18.62
C GLN A 210 6.52 -17.21 17.42
N ARG A 211 5.47 -17.01 16.60
CA ARG A 211 5.27 -17.75 15.35
C ARG A 211 6.24 -17.31 14.27
N ILE A 212 6.45 -16.00 14.10
CA ILE A 212 7.45 -15.45 13.16
C ILE A 212 8.84 -16.05 13.43
N VAL A 213 9.28 -16.04 14.68
CA VAL A 213 10.61 -16.58 15.07
C VAL A 213 10.77 -18.06 14.70
N ARG A 214 9.66 -18.81 14.55
CA ARG A 214 9.66 -20.25 14.27
C ARG A 214 9.38 -20.59 12.81
N GLN A 215 8.91 -19.65 11.99
CA GLN A 215 8.47 -19.89 10.63
C GLN A 215 9.59 -19.58 9.64
N ASP A 216 9.86 -20.50 8.70
CA ASP A 216 10.78 -20.22 7.60
C ASP A 216 10.08 -19.32 6.57
N MET A 217 10.55 -18.08 6.46
CA MET A 217 10.00 -17.08 5.53
C MET A 217 10.04 -17.52 4.06
N ARG A 218 10.98 -18.38 3.67
CA ARG A 218 11.04 -18.92 2.31
C ARG A 218 9.93 -19.92 2.06
N GLU A 219 9.61 -20.75 3.06
CA GLU A 219 8.50 -21.69 2.98
C GLU A 219 7.17 -20.94 2.97
N ASP A 220 7.00 -19.94 3.84
CA ASP A 220 5.81 -19.09 3.85
C ASP A 220 5.58 -18.38 2.51
N LEU A 221 6.63 -17.79 1.92
CA LEU A 221 6.52 -17.17 0.59
C LEU A 221 6.17 -18.19 -0.50
N ARG A 222 6.76 -19.40 -0.44
CA ARG A 222 6.44 -20.46 -1.41
C ARG A 222 4.98 -20.86 -1.29
N ASP A 223 4.51 -21.15 -0.08
CA ASP A 223 3.14 -21.58 0.18
C ASP A 223 2.12 -20.48 -0.21
N TRP A 224 2.46 -19.21 0.06
CA TRP A 224 1.68 -18.05 -0.41
C TRP A 224 1.55 -18.01 -1.94
N LEU A 225 2.66 -18.19 -2.67
CA LEU A 225 2.67 -18.18 -4.13
C LEU A 225 1.95 -19.40 -4.73
N GLU A 226 2.07 -20.58 -4.11
CA GLU A 226 1.39 -21.81 -4.55
C GLU A 226 -0.12 -21.78 -4.29
N ASN A 227 -0.57 -21.03 -3.29
CA ASN A 227 -2.00 -20.85 -3.01
C ASN A 227 -2.67 -19.82 -3.93
N ALA A 228 -1.90 -18.92 -4.55
CA ALA A 228 -2.45 -17.99 -5.52
C ALA A 228 -2.79 -18.69 -6.86
N PRO A 229 -3.73 -18.15 -7.66
CA PRO A 229 -4.02 -18.65 -9.00
C PRO A 229 -2.77 -18.72 -9.91
N THR A 230 -2.73 -19.64 -10.86
CA THR A 230 -1.63 -19.68 -11.85
C THR A 230 -1.98 -18.87 -13.07
N LEU A 231 -1.20 -17.83 -13.38
CA LEU A 231 -1.35 -17.02 -14.60
C LEU A 231 -0.51 -17.59 -15.74
N ILE A 232 -1.15 -17.95 -16.85
CA ILE A 232 -0.50 -18.35 -18.10
C ILE A 232 -0.78 -17.29 -19.15
N THR A 233 0.28 -16.72 -19.71
CA THR A 233 0.21 -15.66 -20.73
C THR A 233 1.45 -15.73 -21.62
N PRO A 234 1.36 -15.39 -22.92
CA PRO A 234 2.52 -15.28 -23.80
C PRO A 234 3.38 -14.03 -23.53
N ARG A 235 2.97 -13.15 -22.61
CA ARG A 235 3.70 -11.92 -22.25
C ARG A 235 4.47 -12.12 -20.93
N ASP A 236 5.76 -12.39 -21.02
CA ASP A 236 6.64 -12.68 -19.88
C ASP A 236 6.66 -11.55 -18.85
N GLU A 237 6.56 -10.29 -19.28
CA GLU A 237 6.54 -9.14 -18.38
C GLU A 237 5.26 -9.07 -17.55
N VAL A 238 4.11 -9.47 -18.11
CA VAL A 238 2.83 -9.57 -17.38
C VAL A 238 2.89 -10.70 -16.35
N ALA A 239 3.47 -11.85 -16.72
CA ALA A 239 3.68 -12.96 -15.79
C ALA A 239 4.65 -12.57 -14.65
N THR A 240 5.71 -11.83 -14.97
CA THR A 240 6.68 -11.31 -13.99
C THR A 240 6.01 -10.29 -13.05
N ALA A 241 5.21 -9.38 -13.60
CA ALA A 241 4.44 -8.40 -12.83
C ALA A 241 3.44 -9.05 -11.87
N TYR A 242 2.74 -10.10 -12.33
CA TYR A 242 1.81 -10.87 -11.51
C TYR A 242 2.52 -11.52 -10.31
N ARG A 243 3.62 -12.23 -10.55
CA ARG A 243 4.41 -12.85 -9.48
C ARG A 243 5.02 -11.80 -8.54
N GLY A 244 5.49 -10.68 -9.10
CA GLY A 244 6.00 -9.54 -8.33
C GLY A 244 4.93 -8.96 -7.41
N ALA A 245 3.71 -8.74 -7.90
CA ALA A 245 2.61 -8.23 -7.10
C ALA A 245 2.26 -9.16 -5.92
N LEU A 246 2.21 -10.47 -6.14
CA LEU A 246 2.01 -11.43 -5.05
C LEU A 246 3.16 -11.42 -4.04
N THR A 247 4.41 -11.29 -4.50
CA THR A 247 5.59 -11.22 -3.64
C THR A 247 5.60 -9.94 -2.81
N ASP A 248 5.26 -8.80 -3.42
CA ASP A 248 5.12 -7.52 -2.73
C ASP A 248 4.04 -7.60 -1.64
N LEU A 249 2.89 -8.19 -1.95
CA LEU A 249 1.82 -8.40 -0.97
C LEU A 249 2.25 -9.33 0.17
N ALA A 250 3.03 -10.38 -0.11
CA ALA A 250 3.56 -11.27 0.92
C ALA A 250 4.46 -10.52 1.91
N GLY A 251 5.32 -9.62 1.41
CA GLY A 251 6.22 -8.80 2.22
C GLY A 251 5.52 -7.64 2.94
N LEU A 252 4.41 -7.12 2.39
CA LEU A 252 3.61 -6.04 2.96
C LEU A 252 2.50 -6.53 3.92
N ARG A 253 2.67 -7.70 4.52
CA ARG A 253 1.80 -8.24 5.58
C ARG A 253 2.34 -7.82 6.95
N TYR A 254 1.65 -6.89 7.59
CA TYR A 254 1.98 -6.32 8.89
C TYR A 254 1.19 -6.98 10.02
N GLU A 255 1.80 -7.15 11.18
CA GLU A 255 1.16 -7.71 12.37
C GLU A 255 0.96 -6.61 13.44
N PRO A 256 -0.29 -6.14 13.66
CA PRO A 256 -0.57 -5.16 14.70
C PRO A 256 -0.22 -5.70 16.10
N LEU A 257 0.29 -4.86 17.01
CA LEU A 257 0.57 -5.30 18.40
C LEU A 257 -0.68 -5.80 19.12
N ALA A 258 -1.85 -5.29 18.74
CA ALA A 258 -3.14 -5.64 19.35
C ALA A 258 -3.83 -6.84 18.68
N TYR A 259 -3.28 -7.41 17.59
CA TYR A 259 -3.96 -8.44 16.82
C TYR A 259 -3.00 -9.44 16.17
N ILE A 260 -3.37 -10.71 16.16
CA ILE A 260 -2.43 -11.80 15.84
C ILE A 260 -2.32 -12.14 14.35
N GLU A 261 -3.27 -11.75 13.52
CA GLU A 261 -3.25 -12.10 12.09
C GLU A 261 -2.65 -10.96 11.25
N PRO A 262 -1.81 -11.27 10.24
CA PRO A 262 -1.22 -10.25 9.38
C PRO A 262 -2.27 -9.56 8.50
N VAL A 263 -2.07 -8.26 8.26
CA VAL A 263 -2.92 -7.41 7.42
C VAL A 263 -2.08 -6.64 6.40
N PRO A 264 -2.59 -6.37 5.19
CA PRO A 264 -1.87 -5.58 4.20
C PRO A 264 -1.67 -4.13 4.71
N VAL A 265 -0.49 -3.55 4.50
CA VAL A 265 -0.18 -2.14 4.82
C VAL A 265 0.04 -1.30 3.59
N GLY A 266 -0.01 0.03 3.73
CA GLY A 266 0.11 0.96 2.61
C GLY A 266 1.32 0.67 1.72
N GLY A 267 2.55 0.84 2.22
CA GLY A 267 3.74 0.60 1.40
C GLY A 267 5.03 1.22 1.91
N MET A 268 6.12 0.77 1.31
CA MET A 268 7.47 1.25 1.62
C MET A 268 7.75 2.61 0.98
N PRO A 269 8.50 3.51 1.64
CA PRO A 269 8.94 3.42 3.04
C PRO A 269 8.03 4.19 4.03
N TRP A 270 7.14 5.05 3.53
CA TRP A 270 6.41 6.03 4.36
C TRP A 270 5.14 5.46 5.01
N ALA A 271 4.57 4.40 4.42
CA ALA A 271 3.26 3.86 4.77
C ALA A 271 3.35 2.40 5.26
N MET A 272 4.43 2.05 5.95
CA MET A 272 4.62 0.75 6.64
C MET A 272 3.84 0.70 7.96
N SER A 273 2.54 0.97 7.89
CA SER A 273 1.60 0.94 9.00
C SER A 273 0.19 0.60 8.52
N LEU A 274 -0.70 0.25 9.45
CA LEU A 274 -2.10 -0.04 9.12
C LEU A 274 -2.81 1.24 8.70
N TYR A 275 -3.20 1.28 7.43
CA TYR A 275 -4.07 2.29 6.83
C TYR A 275 -5.36 1.61 6.42
N GLY A 276 -6.45 1.86 7.14
CA GLY A 276 -7.71 1.13 6.94
C GLY A 276 -8.20 1.20 5.50
N ARG A 277 -8.08 2.38 4.86
CA ARG A 277 -8.44 2.56 3.44
C ARG A 277 -7.58 1.68 2.52
N ASP A 278 -6.26 1.81 2.61
CA ASP A 278 -5.31 1.08 1.76
C ASP A 278 -5.49 -0.43 1.93
N SER A 279 -5.64 -0.92 3.17
CA SER A 279 -5.87 -2.32 3.46
C SER A 279 -7.18 -2.83 2.85
N MET A 280 -8.28 -2.08 3.01
CA MET A 280 -9.58 -2.48 2.45
C MET A 280 -9.61 -2.44 0.92
N ILE A 281 -9.02 -1.42 0.30
CA ILE A 281 -8.91 -1.33 -1.16
C ILE A 281 -8.04 -2.45 -1.70
N THR A 282 -6.91 -2.74 -1.05
CA THR A 282 -6.06 -3.89 -1.40
C THR A 282 -6.88 -5.18 -1.33
N CYS A 283 -7.58 -5.44 -0.23
CA CYS A 283 -8.41 -6.64 -0.11
C CYS A 283 -9.45 -6.73 -1.21
N LEU A 284 -10.19 -5.65 -1.50
CA LEU A 284 -11.17 -5.59 -2.60
C LEU A 284 -10.54 -5.90 -3.97
N GLN A 285 -9.31 -5.46 -4.19
CA GLN A 285 -8.56 -5.69 -5.42
C GLN A 285 -8.02 -7.12 -5.55
N THR A 286 -7.83 -7.84 -4.44
CA THR A 286 -7.20 -9.16 -4.44
C THR A 286 -8.12 -10.34 -4.15
N LEU A 287 -9.43 -10.16 -3.94
CA LEU A 287 -10.36 -11.25 -3.58
C LEU A 287 -10.32 -12.47 -4.50
N ALA A 288 -10.03 -12.30 -5.79
CA ALA A 288 -9.93 -13.41 -6.75
C ALA A 288 -8.60 -14.19 -6.65
N PHE A 289 -7.68 -13.76 -5.80
CA PHE A 289 -6.29 -14.25 -5.74
C PHE A 289 -5.87 -14.62 -4.32
N THR A 290 -6.05 -13.69 -3.39
CA THR A 290 -5.65 -13.82 -1.98
C THR A 290 -6.79 -13.36 -1.05
N PRO A 291 -7.98 -14.02 -1.11
CA PRO A 291 -9.14 -13.66 -0.30
C PRO A 291 -8.89 -13.74 1.22
N GLU A 292 -7.88 -14.50 1.65
CA GLU A 292 -7.46 -14.68 3.04
C GLU A 292 -6.97 -13.39 3.73
N LEU A 293 -6.64 -12.33 2.98
CA LEU A 293 -6.29 -11.03 3.57
C LEU A 293 -7.50 -10.28 4.15
N ALA A 294 -8.71 -10.55 3.66
CA ALA A 294 -9.90 -9.80 4.03
C ALA A 294 -10.40 -10.07 5.46
N PRO A 295 -10.46 -11.33 5.97
CA PRO A 295 -10.93 -11.61 7.34
C PRO A 295 -10.12 -10.89 8.42
N ALA A 296 -8.79 -10.97 8.35
CA ALA A 296 -7.90 -10.32 9.30
C ALA A 296 -8.12 -8.79 9.30
N THR A 297 -8.17 -8.19 8.10
CA THR A 297 -8.42 -6.76 7.91
C THR A 297 -9.77 -6.32 8.46
N LEU A 298 -10.83 -7.07 8.19
CA LEU A 298 -12.17 -6.78 8.69
C LEU A 298 -12.25 -6.89 10.22
N ARG A 299 -11.61 -7.89 10.83
CA ARG A 299 -11.62 -8.08 12.28
C ARG A 299 -10.87 -6.99 13.03
N ILE A 300 -9.66 -6.62 12.58
CA ILE A 300 -8.90 -5.55 13.25
C ILE A 300 -9.63 -4.21 13.16
N LEU A 301 -10.20 -3.88 11.99
CA LEU A 301 -10.94 -2.62 11.80
C LEU A 301 -12.27 -2.60 12.57
N ALA A 302 -12.89 -3.76 12.78
CA ALA A 302 -14.06 -3.88 13.64
C ALA A 302 -13.71 -3.77 15.13
N MET A 303 -12.58 -4.33 15.55
CA MET A 303 -12.08 -4.24 16.93
C MET A 303 -11.74 -2.79 17.30
N ASP A 304 -11.12 -2.05 16.38
CA ASP A 304 -10.75 -0.64 16.53
C ASP A 304 -11.82 0.31 15.95
N GLN A 305 -13.09 -0.11 15.86
CA GLN A 305 -14.17 0.77 15.39
C GLN A 305 -14.47 1.86 16.42
N GLY A 306 -14.70 3.09 15.94
CA GLY A 306 -14.99 4.24 16.79
C GLY A 306 -16.23 4.01 17.66
N GLY A 307 -16.10 4.30 18.95
CA GLY A 307 -17.15 4.06 19.96
C GLY A 307 -17.58 5.31 20.73
N ARG A 308 -16.92 6.46 20.47
CA ARG A 308 -17.15 7.73 21.16
C ARG A 308 -16.95 8.90 20.22
N LEU A 309 -17.37 10.08 20.68
CA LEU A 309 -17.04 11.36 20.05
C LEU A 309 -15.71 11.85 20.62
N ASP A 310 -14.69 11.96 19.78
CA ASP A 310 -13.36 12.47 20.15
C ASP A 310 -12.78 13.34 19.02
N ASP A 311 -12.75 14.66 19.25
CA ASP A 311 -12.28 15.63 18.26
C ASP A 311 -10.77 15.53 17.97
N GLU A 312 -9.94 15.04 18.92
CA GLU A 312 -8.50 14.89 18.70
C GLU A 312 -8.20 13.73 17.76
N HIS A 313 -8.98 12.65 17.84
CA HIS A 313 -8.83 11.44 17.02
C HIS A 313 -9.68 11.47 15.75
N ASP A 314 -10.54 12.48 15.57
CA ASP A 314 -11.59 12.52 14.54
C ASP A 314 -12.57 11.32 14.64
N GLU A 315 -12.73 10.78 15.86
CA GLU A 315 -13.52 9.57 16.17
C GLU A 315 -15.00 9.91 16.36
N GLU A 316 -15.85 9.08 15.77
CA GLU A 316 -17.30 9.13 15.91
C GLU A 316 -17.83 7.68 16.04
N PRO A 317 -18.93 7.45 16.77
CA PRO A 317 -19.53 6.11 16.88
C PRO A 317 -19.82 5.48 15.52
N GLY A 318 -19.27 4.30 15.28
CA GLY A 318 -19.42 3.53 14.05
C GLY A 318 -18.39 3.84 12.96
N LYS A 319 -17.59 4.89 13.12
CA LYS A 319 -16.56 5.27 12.14
C LYS A 319 -15.41 4.26 12.13
N ILE A 320 -14.93 3.88 10.95
CA ILE A 320 -13.85 2.91 10.79
C ILE A 320 -12.49 3.62 10.74
N LEU A 321 -11.51 3.04 11.45
CA LEU A 321 -10.15 3.57 11.57
C LEU A 321 -9.53 3.93 10.21
N GLY A 322 -8.90 5.12 10.14
CA GLY A 322 -8.16 5.58 8.98
C GLY A 322 -6.70 5.15 9.01
N GLU A 323 -6.03 5.35 10.15
CA GLU A 323 -4.60 5.12 10.32
C GLU A 323 -4.29 4.69 11.78
N LEU A 324 -3.39 3.72 11.93
CA LEU A 324 -2.81 3.29 13.20
C LEU A 324 -1.28 3.46 13.13
N ARG A 325 -0.64 4.08 14.14
CA ARG A 325 0.81 4.36 14.21
C ARG A 325 1.38 4.09 15.60
N TYR A 326 2.58 3.49 15.70
CA TYR A 326 3.24 3.11 16.96
C TYR A 326 4.41 4.02 17.36
N GLY A 327 4.66 5.08 16.59
CA GLY A 327 5.74 6.04 16.82
C GLY A 327 5.58 6.86 18.11
N GLU A 328 6.69 7.36 18.64
CA GLU A 328 6.72 8.25 19.81
C GLU A 328 5.85 9.50 19.61
N SER A 329 5.90 10.08 18.41
CA SER A 329 5.22 11.31 18.02
C SER A 329 3.71 11.16 18.12
N ALA A 330 3.21 9.97 17.79
CA ALA A 330 1.81 9.64 17.94
C ALA A 330 1.46 9.42 19.42
N ALA A 331 2.33 8.73 20.18
CA ALA A 331 2.13 8.42 21.59
C ALA A 331 2.10 9.65 22.52
N PHE A 332 2.87 10.71 22.22
CA PHE A 332 2.89 11.95 23.00
C PHE A 332 2.10 13.10 22.37
N GLY A 333 1.33 12.83 21.31
CA GLY A 333 0.57 13.85 20.61
C GLY A 333 1.46 14.98 20.11
N ALA A 334 2.56 14.66 19.42
CA ALA A 334 3.34 15.58 18.58
C ALA A 334 2.93 15.51 17.10
N ALA A 335 2.41 14.35 16.65
CA ALA A 335 1.81 14.12 15.33
C ALA A 335 0.29 13.86 15.44
N ALA A 336 -0.33 13.33 14.38
CA ALA A 336 -1.66 12.73 14.48
C ALA A 336 -1.66 11.63 15.56
N PRO A 337 -2.77 11.41 16.27
CA PRO A 337 -2.80 10.42 17.34
C PRO A 337 -2.52 9.01 16.82
N THR A 338 -2.08 8.12 17.71
CA THR A 338 -1.80 6.71 17.40
C THR A 338 -2.94 6.04 16.65
N MET A 339 -4.19 6.32 17.02
CA MET A 339 -5.37 5.95 16.25
C MET A 339 -5.99 7.20 15.65
N TYR A 340 -6.16 7.24 14.34
CA TYR A 340 -6.74 8.40 13.67
C TYR A 340 -7.87 7.98 12.73
N TYR A 341 -9.05 8.56 12.93
CA TYR A 341 -10.29 8.23 12.24
C TYR A 341 -10.68 9.24 11.17
N GLY A 342 -9.80 10.20 10.84
CA GLY A 342 -10.08 11.22 9.82
C GLY A 342 -10.03 10.70 8.37
N ALA A 343 -10.87 9.70 8.08
CA ALA A 343 -11.16 9.12 6.79
C ALA A 343 -12.66 8.80 6.75
N ALA A 344 -13.44 9.52 5.95
CA ALA A 344 -14.89 9.35 5.85
C ALA A 344 -15.28 8.19 4.93
N ASP A 345 -14.40 7.78 4.03
CA ASP A 345 -14.62 6.70 3.09
C ASP A 345 -14.33 5.31 3.64
N THR A 346 -13.57 5.17 4.73
CA THR A 346 -13.30 3.88 5.37
C THR A 346 -14.58 3.21 5.87
N THR A 347 -15.48 3.98 6.47
CA THR A 347 -16.74 3.47 7.04
C THR A 347 -17.63 2.78 6.01
N PRO A 348 -17.97 3.39 4.84
CA PRO A 348 -18.69 2.66 3.80
C PRO A 348 -17.85 1.54 3.16
N LEU A 349 -16.54 1.72 2.99
CA LEU A 349 -15.65 0.69 2.42
C LEU A 349 -15.64 -0.61 3.24
N PHE A 350 -15.77 -0.52 4.57
CA PHE A 350 -15.85 -1.69 5.45
C PHE A 350 -17.04 -2.59 5.10
N VAL A 351 -18.21 -1.99 4.91
CA VAL A 351 -19.44 -2.73 4.53
C VAL A 351 -19.31 -3.29 3.12
N ILE A 352 -18.71 -2.53 2.20
CA ILE A 352 -18.47 -2.97 0.82
C ILE A 352 -17.55 -4.19 0.78
N LEU A 353 -16.44 -4.15 1.53
CA LEU A 353 -15.51 -5.27 1.62
C LEU A 353 -16.16 -6.50 2.26
N LEU A 354 -16.90 -6.33 3.36
CA LEU A 354 -17.58 -7.44 4.03
C LEU A 354 -18.53 -8.20 3.07
N ASP A 355 -19.31 -7.45 2.30
CA ASP A 355 -20.24 -8.02 1.33
C ASP A 355 -19.53 -8.66 0.12
N GLU A 356 -18.54 -7.98 -0.45
CA GLU A 356 -17.79 -8.51 -1.59
C GLU A 356 -17.02 -9.77 -1.18
N TYR A 357 -16.39 -9.77 0.01
CA TYR A 357 -15.72 -10.95 0.56
C TYR A 357 -16.69 -12.12 0.67
N GLU A 358 -17.86 -11.94 1.27
CA GLU A 358 -18.83 -13.04 1.40
C GLU A 358 -19.27 -13.57 0.03
N ARG A 359 -19.49 -12.72 -0.96
CA ARG A 359 -19.84 -13.17 -2.32
C ARG A 359 -18.77 -14.08 -2.92
N TRP A 360 -17.49 -13.77 -2.68
CA TRP A 360 -16.38 -14.59 -3.15
C TRP A 360 -16.18 -15.85 -2.31
N SER A 361 -16.10 -15.74 -0.99
CA SER A 361 -15.70 -16.82 -0.08
C SER A 361 -16.83 -17.75 0.34
N GLY A 362 -18.06 -17.26 0.42
CA GLY A 362 -19.17 -17.98 1.05
C GLY A 362 -19.15 -17.93 2.58
N ASP A 363 -18.26 -17.16 3.20
CA ASP A 363 -18.11 -17.10 4.65
C ASP A 363 -19.20 -16.24 5.32
N ALA A 364 -20.39 -16.84 5.43
CA ALA A 364 -21.50 -16.26 6.18
C ALA A 364 -21.24 -16.26 7.70
N ALA A 365 -20.24 -16.97 8.22
CA ALA A 365 -19.93 -16.97 9.65
C ALA A 365 -19.29 -15.63 10.04
N LEU A 366 -18.29 -15.18 9.28
CA LEU A 366 -17.68 -13.85 9.48
C LEU A 366 -18.70 -12.72 9.34
N VAL A 367 -19.63 -12.80 8.38
CA VAL A 367 -20.69 -11.78 8.25
C VAL A 367 -21.62 -11.72 9.47
N ARG A 368 -21.89 -12.87 10.12
CA ARG A 368 -22.67 -12.90 11.37
C ARG A 368 -21.87 -12.37 12.54
N GLU A 369 -20.58 -12.72 12.62
CA GLU A 369 -19.62 -12.20 13.61
C GLU A 369 -19.58 -10.67 13.57
N LEU A 370 -19.43 -10.10 12.37
CA LEU A 370 -19.28 -8.66 12.15
C LEU A 370 -20.61 -7.92 11.95
N ARG A 371 -21.75 -8.53 12.28
CA ARG A 371 -23.08 -7.91 12.14
C ARG A 371 -23.17 -6.57 12.87
N HIS A 372 -22.73 -6.52 14.13
CA HIS A 372 -22.83 -5.29 14.93
C HIS A 372 -21.93 -4.18 14.38
N PRO A 373 -20.63 -4.43 14.12
CA PRO A 373 -19.76 -3.43 13.49
C PRO A 373 -20.27 -2.90 12.14
N ALA A 374 -20.78 -3.78 11.27
CA ALA A 374 -21.32 -3.39 9.97
C ALA A 374 -22.56 -2.50 10.10
N ARG A 375 -23.42 -2.76 11.08
CA ARG A 375 -24.59 -1.91 11.36
C ARG A 375 -24.20 -0.56 11.93
N MET A 376 -23.23 -0.51 12.85
CA MET A 376 -22.72 0.77 13.35
C MET A 376 -22.11 1.61 12.22
N ALA A 377 -21.40 0.97 11.28
CA ALA A 377 -20.86 1.66 10.10
C ALA A 377 -21.97 2.21 9.19
N LEU A 378 -23.05 1.45 8.98
CA LEU A 378 -24.22 1.91 8.21
C LEU A 378 -24.96 3.04 8.92
N ASP A 379 -25.17 2.93 10.23
CA ASP A 379 -25.84 3.94 11.03
C ASP A 379 -25.00 5.25 11.11
N TRP A 380 -23.67 5.15 11.11
CA TRP A 380 -22.77 6.31 11.02
C TRP A 380 -23.00 7.13 9.75
N LEU A 381 -23.31 6.50 8.61
CA LEU A 381 -23.57 7.22 7.34
C LEU A 381 -24.73 8.21 7.47
N ASP A 382 -25.73 7.88 8.28
CA ASP A 382 -26.94 8.69 8.47
C ASP A 382 -26.81 9.66 9.65
N GLU A 383 -26.17 9.25 10.75
CA GLU A 383 -26.13 10.05 11.98
C GLU A 383 -24.98 11.07 11.99
N TYR A 384 -23.79 10.67 11.55
CA TYR A 384 -22.59 11.50 11.61
C TYR A 384 -22.09 11.88 10.20
N GLY A 385 -22.38 11.07 9.20
CA GLY A 385 -22.07 11.34 7.80
C GLY A 385 -22.93 12.47 7.23
N ASP A 386 -24.22 12.54 7.53
CA ASP A 386 -25.13 13.58 7.06
C ASP A 386 -25.11 14.84 7.95
N ILE A 387 -23.95 15.48 8.04
CA ILE A 387 -23.70 16.66 8.90
C ILE A 387 -24.71 17.79 8.67
N THR A 388 -25.23 17.92 7.44
CA THR A 388 -26.15 19.00 7.04
C THR A 388 -27.63 18.60 7.03
N GLY A 389 -27.95 17.32 7.22
CA GLY A 389 -29.31 16.80 7.14
C GLY A 389 -29.92 16.86 5.73
N ASP A 390 -29.07 16.97 4.68
CA ASP A 390 -29.50 17.03 3.28
C ASP A 390 -29.40 15.66 2.57
N GLY A 391 -29.02 14.63 3.34
CA GLY A 391 -28.93 13.25 2.88
C GLY A 391 -27.65 12.96 2.08
N TYR A 392 -26.60 13.76 2.22
CA TYR A 392 -25.28 13.53 1.65
C TYR A 392 -24.24 13.28 2.74
N VAL A 393 -23.38 12.28 2.52
CA VAL A 393 -22.28 12.01 3.43
C VAL A 393 -21.19 13.07 3.23
N ARG A 394 -20.82 13.74 4.31
CA ARG A 394 -19.87 14.86 4.31
C ARG A 394 -18.75 14.61 5.30
N TYR A 395 -17.63 15.28 5.06
CA TYR A 395 -16.54 15.33 6.03
C TYR A 395 -16.17 16.78 6.37
N GLN A 396 -15.73 16.94 7.61
CA GLN A 396 -15.11 18.13 8.15
C GLN A 396 -14.15 17.70 9.24
N ARG A 397 -12.88 18.11 9.14
CA ARG A 397 -11.89 17.79 10.16
C ARG A 397 -12.33 18.32 11.52
N ARG A 398 -12.28 17.47 12.54
CA ARG A 398 -12.53 17.84 13.94
C ARG A 398 -11.22 18.25 14.60
N ASN A 399 -10.13 17.53 14.31
CA ASN A 399 -8.79 17.94 14.70
C ASN A 399 -8.27 19.07 13.79
N THR A 400 -8.53 20.33 14.17
CA THR A 400 -8.12 21.50 13.39
C THR A 400 -6.61 21.78 13.41
N ARG A 401 -5.86 21.14 14.32
CA ARG A 401 -4.41 21.35 14.49
C ARG A 401 -3.60 20.42 13.59
N ARG A 402 -3.95 19.13 13.56
CA ARG A 402 -3.16 18.06 12.91
C ARG A 402 -3.98 17.11 12.05
N GLY A 403 -5.31 17.21 12.08
CA GLY A 403 -6.17 16.39 11.24
C GLY A 403 -6.00 16.71 9.75
N LEU A 404 -6.10 15.66 8.94
CA LEU A 404 -6.17 15.75 7.48
C LEU A 404 -7.30 16.69 7.06
N ILE A 405 -6.96 17.63 6.18
CA ILE A 405 -7.92 18.58 5.59
C ILE A 405 -8.94 17.83 4.72
N ASN A 406 -8.47 16.90 3.90
CA ASN A 406 -9.31 16.05 3.06
C ASN A 406 -9.35 14.64 3.67
N GLN A 407 -10.55 14.18 4.00
CA GLN A 407 -10.77 12.88 4.65
C GLN A 407 -11.30 11.83 3.65
N SER A 408 -11.07 11.99 2.35
CA SER A 408 -11.32 10.94 1.35
C SER A 408 -10.00 10.42 0.76
N TRP A 409 -10.05 9.46 -0.16
CA TRP A 409 -8.85 8.88 -0.78
C TRP A 409 -7.89 9.93 -1.36
N LYS A 410 -8.42 11.06 -1.88
CA LYS A 410 -7.62 12.24 -2.25
C LYS A 410 -7.32 13.10 -1.03
N ASN A 411 -6.47 12.60 -0.15
CA ASN A 411 -6.20 13.20 1.17
C ASN A 411 -5.15 14.32 1.19
N SER A 412 -4.51 14.67 0.06
CA SER A 412 -3.60 15.83 0.03
C SER A 412 -4.36 17.14 0.28
N PRO A 413 -3.79 18.10 1.02
CA PRO A 413 -4.46 19.36 1.38
C PRO A 413 -5.12 20.12 0.22
N ASP A 414 -4.45 20.15 -0.93
CA ASP A 414 -4.79 20.90 -2.15
C ASP A 414 -5.58 20.08 -3.18
N ALA A 415 -5.95 18.83 -2.86
CA ALA A 415 -6.54 17.91 -3.83
C ALA A 415 -7.99 18.21 -4.21
N VAL A 416 -8.73 18.91 -3.35
CA VAL A 416 -10.17 19.17 -3.51
C VAL A 416 -10.38 20.65 -3.83
N VAL A 417 -10.38 20.96 -5.12
CA VAL A 417 -10.54 22.30 -5.69
C VAL A 417 -11.42 22.22 -6.93
N ASP A 418 -12.03 23.35 -7.32
CA ASP A 418 -12.73 23.43 -8.61
C ASP A 418 -11.75 23.61 -9.79
N ARG A 419 -12.28 23.63 -11.02
CA ARG A 419 -11.48 23.82 -12.23
C ARG A 419 -10.69 25.14 -12.30
N HIS A 420 -11.02 26.11 -11.47
CA HIS A 420 -10.38 27.42 -11.35
C HIS A 420 -9.46 27.51 -10.12
N GLY A 421 -9.27 26.41 -9.39
CA GLY A 421 -8.41 26.36 -8.20
C GLY A 421 -9.02 26.96 -6.95
N ARG A 422 -10.33 27.17 -6.91
CA ARG A 422 -11.02 27.59 -5.69
C ARG A 422 -11.29 26.38 -4.82
N GLU A 423 -10.88 26.46 -3.56
CA GLU A 423 -11.23 25.47 -2.55
C GLU A 423 -12.71 25.60 -2.16
N PRO A 424 -13.48 24.48 -2.13
CA PRO A 424 -14.84 24.48 -1.66
C PRO A 424 -14.90 24.56 -0.12
N ALA A 425 -15.96 25.18 0.39
CA ALA A 425 -16.20 25.29 1.83
C ALA A 425 -16.46 23.91 2.48
N PHE A 426 -16.17 23.81 3.79
CA PHE A 426 -16.55 22.68 4.64
C PHE A 426 -17.96 22.88 5.21
N PRO A 427 -18.70 21.80 5.52
CA PRO A 427 -18.37 20.39 5.27
C PRO A 427 -18.53 19.97 3.79
N ARG A 428 -17.61 19.15 3.27
CA ARG A 428 -17.50 18.80 1.84
C ARG A 428 -18.20 17.47 1.54
N ALA A 429 -19.06 17.43 0.51
CA ALA A 429 -19.67 16.20 -0.01
C ALA A 429 -18.98 15.80 -1.33
N THR A 430 -17.90 15.02 -1.30
CA THR A 430 -17.24 14.56 -2.54
C THR A 430 -18.05 13.46 -3.21
N CYS A 431 -17.96 13.37 -4.55
CA CYS A 431 -18.85 12.51 -5.32
C CYS A 431 -18.58 11.01 -5.10
N GLU A 432 -17.32 10.60 -4.96
CA GLU A 432 -16.96 9.21 -4.69
C GLU A 432 -17.51 8.72 -3.35
N LEU A 433 -17.54 9.61 -2.34
CA LEU A 433 -18.05 9.27 -1.01
C LEU A 433 -19.54 8.93 -1.06
N GLN A 434 -20.30 9.64 -1.90
CA GLN A 434 -21.72 9.33 -2.12
C GLN A 434 -21.89 7.99 -2.82
N GLY A 435 -21.02 7.70 -3.80
CA GLY A 435 -20.95 6.40 -4.44
C GLY A 435 -20.69 5.27 -3.44
N TYR A 436 -19.73 5.44 -2.55
CA TYR A 436 -19.43 4.44 -1.52
C TYR A 436 -20.58 4.28 -0.53
N ALA A 437 -21.21 5.37 -0.08
CA ALA A 437 -22.38 5.30 0.79
C ALA A 437 -23.54 4.54 0.12
N TYR A 438 -23.81 4.81 -1.16
CA TYR A 438 -24.81 4.09 -1.95
C TYR A 438 -24.49 2.59 -2.04
N ASP A 439 -23.24 2.23 -2.39
CA ASP A 439 -22.85 0.82 -2.53
C ASP A 439 -22.90 0.10 -1.17
N ALA A 440 -22.43 0.74 -0.10
CA ALA A 440 -22.53 0.23 1.26
C ALA A 440 -23.98 -0.04 1.68
N LYS A 441 -24.92 0.87 1.41
CA LYS A 441 -26.36 0.65 1.71
C LYS A 441 -26.95 -0.49 0.89
N ARG A 442 -26.66 -0.58 -0.41
CA ARG A 442 -27.12 -1.69 -1.28
C ARG A 442 -26.59 -3.04 -0.82
N ARG A 443 -25.33 -3.10 -0.42
CA ARG A 443 -24.65 -4.31 0.06
C ARG A 443 -25.11 -4.70 1.46
N GLY A 444 -25.17 -3.73 2.38
CA GLY A 444 -25.74 -3.88 3.71
C GLY A 444 -27.17 -4.41 3.68
N ALA A 445 -28.00 -3.95 2.74
CA ALA A 445 -29.35 -4.48 2.54
C ALA A 445 -29.36 -5.96 2.17
N ARG A 446 -28.44 -6.40 1.30
CA ARG A 446 -28.29 -7.82 0.97
C ARG A 446 -27.89 -8.61 2.20
N LEU A 447 -26.85 -8.19 2.92
CA LEU A 447 -26.39 -8.87 4.15
C LEU A 447 -27.52 -8.97 5.18
N ALA A 448 -28.30 -7.90 5.34
CA ALA A 448 -29.46 -7.87 6.23
C ALA A 448 -30.52 -8.89 5.84
N ARG A 449 -30.87 -8.96 4.55
CA ARG A 449 -31.91 -9.86 4.02
C ARG A 449 -31.46 -11.33 4.04
N GLU A 450 -30.26 -11.61 3.58
CA GLU A 450 -29.78 -12.97 3.30
C GLU A 450 -29.09 -13.63 4.49
N ILE A 451 -28.44 -12.87 5.39
CA ILE A 451 -27.56 -13.43 6.41
C ILE A 451 -27.97 -13.04 7.83
N TRP A 452 -28.33 -11.77 8.08
CA TRP A 452 -28.73 -11.32 9.41
C TRP A 452 -30.20 -11.60 9.75
N GLY A 453 -31.02 -11.97 8.75
CA GLY A 453 -32.44 -12.29 8.94
C GLY A 453 -33.30 -11.07 9.27
N ASP A 454 -32.95 -9.90 8.75
CA ASP A 454 -33.60 -8.61 9.04
C ASP A 454 -34.07 -7.93 7.73
N PRO A 455 -35.15 -8.43 7.10
CA PRO A 455 -35.65 -7.91 5.83
C PRO A 455 -36.20 -6.48 5.94
N GLN A 456 -36.69 -6.05 7.12
CA GLN A 456 -37.18 -4.68 7.32
C GLN A 456 -36.03 -3.67 7.27
N TYR A 457 -34.90 -3.98 7.91
CA TYR A 457 -33.70 -3.16 7.80
C TYR A 457 -33.16 -3.17 6.37
N ALA A 458 -33.22 -4.30 5.66
CA ALA A 458 -32.88 -4.38 4.24
C ALA A 458 -33.75 -3.42 3.41
N ASP A 459 -35.08 -3.49 3.53
CA ASP A 459 -36.01 -2.63 2.79
C ASP A 459 -35.76 -1.13 3.08
N ARG A 460 -35.40 -0.78 4.32
CA ARG A 460 -35.00 0.58 4.69
C ARG A 460 -33.74 1.02 3.92
N LEU A 461 -32.68 0.23 3.98
CA LEU A 461 -31.41 0.54 3.31
C LEU A 461 -31.56 0.63 1.79
N GLU A 462 -32.39 -0.23 1.17
CA GLU A 462 -32.65 -0.16 -0.27
C GLU A 462 -33.39 1.11 -0.67
N ARG A 463 -34.38 1.53 0.14
CA ARG A 463 -35.08 2.79 -0.07
C ARG A 463 -34.13 3.98 0.05
N GLU A 464 -33.36 4.06 1.12
CA GLU A 464 -32.39 5.14 1.34
C GLU A 464 -31.32 5.20 0.23
N ALA A 465 -30.84 4.04 -0.23
CA ALA A 465 -29.92 3.96 -1.37
C ALA A 465 -30.57 4.47 -2.67
N ALA A 466 -31.82 4.12 -2.93
CA ALA A 466 -32.55 4.60 -4.11
C ALA A 466 -32.75 6.12 -4.06
N GLU A 467 -33.14 6.67 -2.91
CA GLU A 467 -33.29 8.11 -2.69
C GLU A 467 -31.96 8.84 -2.85
N LEU A 468 -30.86 8.32 -2.28
CA LEU A 468 -29.51 8.88 -2.46
C LEU A 468 -29.12 8.88 -3.94
N LYS A 469 -29.37 7.79 -4.67
CA LYS A 469 -29.06 7.69 -6.10
C LYS A 469 -29.83 8.75 -6.91
N GLU A 470 -31.12 8.92 -6.64
CA GLU A 470 -31.95 9.90 -7.33
C GLU A 470 -31.45 11.34 -7.06
N ARG A 471 -31.26 11.70 -5.77
CA ARG A 471 -30.73 13.01 -5.38
C ARG A 471 -29.36 13.27 -6.02
N PHE A 472 -28.44 12.32 -5.92
CA PHE A 472 -27.10 12.43 -6.48
C PHE A 472 -27.13 12.73 -7.99
N ASN A 473 -27.94 11.98 -8.73
CA ASN A 473 -28.04 12.16 -10.19
C ASN A 473 -28.73 13.46 -10.61
N ARG A 474 -29.48 14.10 -9.71
CA ARG A 474 -30.03 15.44 -9.92
C ARG A 474 -28.99 16.52 -9.61
N ASP A 475 -28.32 16.45 -8.46
CA ASP A 475 -27.54 17.55 -7.92
C ASP A 475 -26.07 17.58 -8.39
N PHE A 476 -25.47 16.41 -8.65
CA PHE A 476 -24.06 16.32 -9.06
C PHE A 476 -23.88 16.35 -10.58
N TRP A 477 -24.92 16.10 -11.39
CA TRP A 477 -24.75 16.06 -12.84
C TRP A 477 -24.61 17.45 -13.44
N LEU A 478 -23.54 17.66 -14.22
CA LEU A 478 -23.30 18.91 -14.94
C LEU A 478 -23.67 18.71 -16.42
N PRO A 479 -24.91 19.00 -16.85
CA PRO A 479 -25.40 18.64 -18.18
C PRO A 479 -24.56 19.27 -19.31
N GLU A 480 -24.18 20.55 -19.14
CA GLU A 480 -23.35 21.28 -20.11
C GLU A 480 -21.90 20.76 -20.20
N ARG A 481 -21.48 19.96 -19.21
CA ARG A 481 -20.14 19.36 -19.17
C ARG A 481 -20.15 17.89 -19.57
N GLY A 482 -21.25 17.19 -19.35
CA GLY A 482 -21.38 15.76 -19.60
C GLY A 482 -20.60 14.88 -18.61
N TYR A 483 -20.35 15.36 -17.40
CA TYR A 483 -19.75 14.61 -16.28
C TYR A 483 -20.35 15.04 -14.93
N TYR A 484 -20.02 14.33 -13.85
CA TYR A 484 -20.45 14.67 -12.49
C TYR A 484 -19.47 15.64 -11.83
N ALA A 485 -20.03 16.61 -11.10
CA ALA A 485 -19.31 17.51 -10.22
C ALA A 485 -18.44 16.72 -9.23
N PHE A 486 -17.31 17.31 -8.84
CA PHE A 486 -16.37 16.64 -7.94
C PHE A 486 -16.90 16.61 -6.50
N ALA A 487 -17.60 17.65 -6.08
CA ALA A 487 -18.21 17.75 -4.76
C ALA A 487 -19.42 18.69 -4.78
N LEU A 488 -20.18 18.72 -3.67
CA LEU A 488 -21.08 19.82 -3.32
C LEU A 488 -20.53 20.60 -2.12
N GLU A 489 -20.75 21.91 -2.16
CA GLU A 489 -20.57 22.79 -1.02
C GLU A 489 -21.75 22.68 -0.02
N PRO A 490 -21.64 23.27 1.18
CA PRO A 490 -22.71 23.22 2.18
C PRO A 490 -24.02 23.88 1.72
N ASP A 491 -23.94 24.84 0.80
CA ASP A 491 -25.09 25.51 0.19
C ASP A 491 -25.69 24.73 -1.01
N GLY A 492 -25.16 23.53 -1.30
CA GLY A 492 -25.58 22.69 -2.42
C GLY A 492 -24.96 23.07 -3.76
N ARG A 493 -24.07 24.08 -3.82
CA ARG A 493 -23.44 24.47 -5.09
C ARG A 493 -22.47 23.38 -5.58
N PRO A 494 -22.55 22.96 -6.85
CA PRO A 494 -21.64 21.97 -7.40
C PRO A 494 -20.24 22.52 -7.67
N VAL A 495 -19.24 21.72 -7.33
CA VAL A 495 -17.82 21.97 -7.59
C VAL A 495 -17.47 21.40 -8.97
N ASP A 496 -17.44 22.28 -9.98
CA ASP A 496 -17.11 21.94 -11.38
C ASP A 496 -15.61 21.59 -11.52
N ALA A 497 -15.29 20.30 -11.51
CA ALA A 497 -13.95 19.78 -11.81
C ALA A 497 -14.04 18.37 -12.42
N LEU A 498 -13.40 18.17 -13.57
CA LEU A 498 -13.23 16.84 -14.15
C LEU A 498 -12.08 16.10 -13.47
N THR A 499 -12.41 15.01 -12.77
CA THR A 499 -11.49 14.21 -11.96
C THR A 499 -11.72 12.71 -12.17
N SER A 500 -10.74 11.90 -11.77
CA SER A 500 -10.85 10.42 -11.85
C SER A 500 -11.95 9.83 -10.96
N ASN A 501 -12.38 10.57 -9.92
CA ASN A 501 -13.49 10.19 -9.03
C ASN A 501 -14.78 9.86 -9.80
N ASN A 502 -14.98 10.42 -11.00
CA ASN A 502 -16.09 10.04 -11.87
C ASN A 502 -16.11 8.53 -12.21
N GLY A 503 -14.97 7.87 -12.29
CA GLY A 503 -14.91 6.42 -12.50
C GLY A 503 -15.30 5.60 -11.26
N HIS A 504 -15.13 6.14 -10.05
CA HIS A 504 -15.63 5.51 -8.81
C HIS A 504 -17.17 5.51 -8.75
N LEU A 505 -17.83 6.45 -9.43
CA LEU A 505 -19.29 6.47 -9.57
C LEU A 505 -19.79 5.33 -10.46
N LEU A 506 -19.00 4.92 -11.45
CA LEU A 506 -19.25 3.72 -12.26
C LEU A 506 -18.95 2.45 -11.46
N TRP A 507 -17.90 2.47 -10.63
CA TRP A 507 -17.60 1.34 -9.77
C TRP A 507 -18.72 1.09 -8.76
N SER A 508 -19.14 2.09 -7.98
CA SER A 508 -20.25 1.99 -7.02
C SER A 508 -21.64 1.77 -7.65
N ARG A 509 -21.78 1.99 -8.96
CA ARG A 509 -23.05 1.96 -9.71
C ARG A 509 -24.09 3.01 -9.32
N ILE A 510 -23.65 4.11 -8.68
CA ILE A 510 -24.54 5.24 -8.38
C ILE A 510 -24.86 6.06 -9.64
N ALA A 511 -23.97 6.10 -10.64
CA ALA A 511 -24.22 6.82 -11.89
C ALA A 511 -25.38 6.22 -12.70
N GLU A 512 -26.09 7.03 -13.48
CA GLU A 512 -27.10 6.49 -14.39
C GLU A 512 -26.49 5.84 -15.63
N GLN A 513 -27.17 4.81 -16.13
CA GLN A 513 -26.70 4.00 -17.25
C GLN A 513 -26.55 4.82 -18.55
N ASP A 514 -27.42 5.79 -18.78
CA ASP A 514 -27.40 6.68 -19.96
C ASP A 514 -26.25 7.70 -19.93
N ARG A 515 -25.66 7.97 -18.77
CA ARG A 515 -24.54 8.89 -18.59
C ARG A 515 -23.17 8.20 -18.66
N ALA A 516 -23.13 6.88 -18.52
CA ALA A 516 -21.90 6.11 -18.43
C ALA A 516 -20.99 6.27 -19.66
N GLU A 517 -21.55 6.26 -20.88
CA GLU A 517 -20.77 6.49 -22.10
C GLU A 517 -20.15 7.90 -22.14
N SER A 518 -20.85 8.91 -21.61
CA SER A 518 -20.32 10.27 -21.52
C SER A 518 -19.15 10.36 -20.55
N VAL A 519 -19.29 9.76 -19.37
CA VAL A 519 -18.23 9.69 -18.37
C VAL A 519 -17.02 8.92 -18.90
N ALA A 520 -17.24 7.77 -19.53
CA ALA A 520 -16.18 6.96 -20.14
C ALA A 520 -15.40 7.76 -21.20
N ARG A 521 -16.09 8.54 -22.04
CA ARG A 521 -15.46 9.41 -23.04
C ARG A 521 -14.57 10.49 -22.41
N HIS A 522 -14.97 11.06 -21.28
CA HIS A 522 -14.13 12.02 -20.55
C HIS A 522 -12.90 11.36 -19.92
N LEU A 523 -13.07 10.22 -19.24
CA LEU A 523 -11.98 9.49 -18.59
C LEU A 523 -10.92 9.00 -19.59
N LEU A 524 -11.36 8.54 -20.77
CA LEU A 524 -10.47 8.05 -21.85
C LEU A 524 -10.12 9.13 -22.88
N GLY A 525 -10.58 10.37 -22.67
CA GLY A 525 -10.27 11.52 -23.50
C GLY A 525 -8.85 12.06 -23.23
N PRO A 526 -8.29 12.87 -24.14
CA PRO A 526 -6.89 13.31 -24.08
C PRO A 526 -6.54 14.10 -22.80
N ARG A 527 -7.54 14.76 -22.21
CA ARG A 527 -7.38 15.55 -20.98
C ARG A 527 -7.16 14.68 -19.73
N MET A 528 -7.69 13.46 -19.72
CA MET A 528 -7.65 12.57 -18.57
C MET A 528 -6.74 11.38 -18.81
N PHE A 529 -6.83 10.71 -19.96
CA PHE A 529 -6.00 9.55 -20.25
C PHE A 529 -4.65 9.97 -20.84
N SER A 530 -3.57 9.68 -20.13
CA SER A 530 -2.21 10.06 -20.51
C SER A 530 -1.57 9.12 -21.55
N GLY A 531 -2.20 7.97 -21.82
CA GLY A 531 -1.58 6.85 -22.53
C GLY A 531 -0.91 5.84 -21.59
N TRP A 532 -0.70 6.21 -20.32
CA TRP A 532 -0.28 5.31 -19.24
C TRP A 532 -1.44 4.95 -18.32
N GLY A 533 -2.43 5.84 -18.18
CA GLY A 533 -3.62 5.66 -17.36
C GLY A 533 -4.44 6.94 -17.28
N VAL A 534 -5.56 6.87 -16.58
CA VAL A 534 -6.40 8.02 -16.23
C VAL A 534 -5.71 8.82 -15.13
N ARG A 535 -5.53 10.12 -15.37
CA ARG A 535 -5.00 11.10 -14.43
C ARG A 535 -6.02 11.41 -13.35
N THR A 536 -5.56 11.81 -12.16
CA THR A 536 -6.46 12.21 -11.09
C THR A 536 -7.23 13.50 -11.38
N TYR A 537 -6.69 14.36 -12.26
CA TYR A 537 -7.25 15.67 -12.59
C TYR A 537 -7.04 15.99 -14.07
N ALA A 538 -8.03 16.63 -14.71
CA ALA A 538 -8.00 16.89 -16.14
C ALA A 538 -7.01 17.98 -16.54
N GLU A 539 -6.23 17.72 -17.57
CA GLU A 539 -5.39 18.73 -18.25
C GLU A 539 -6.24 19.91 -18.73
N GLY A 540 -5.70 21.12 -18.63
CA GLY A 540 -6.37 22.38 -18.98
C GLY A 540 -7.30 22.96 -17.91
N GLN A 541 -7.42 22.32 -16.74
CA GLN A 541 -7.97 22.97 -15.53
C GLN A 541 -6.83 23.65 -14.76
N LEU A 542 -7.09 24.78 -14.09
CA LEU A 542 -6.03 25.57 -13.44
C LEU A 542 -5.19 24.76 -12.43
N PRO A 543 -5.78 23.88 -11.60
CA PRO A 543 -5.01 23.07 -10.63
C PRO A 543 -4.20 21.94 -11.23
N TYR A 544 -4.35 21.63 -12.53
CA TYR A 544 -3.69 20.48 -13.13
C TYR A 544 -2.17 20.57 -12.98
N ASN A 545 -1.59 19.57 -12.34
CA ASN A 545 -0.17 19.42 -12.13
C ASN A 545 0.24 17.97 -12.43
N PRO A 546 0.98 17.69 -13.53
CA PRO A 546 1.36 16.32 -13.88
C PRO A 546 2.27 15.66 -12.83
N VAL A 547 2.95 16.42 -11.98
CA VAL A 547 3.76 15.87 -10.87
C VAL A 547 3.07 15.95 -9.51
N GLY A 548 1.82 16.42 -9.47
CA GLY A 548 0.99 16.44 -8.26
C GLY A 548 0.24 15.12 -8.11
N ALA A 549 0.44 14.43 -6.99
CA ALA A 549 -0.12 13.09 -6.78
C ALA A 549 -1.64 13.06 -6.97
N HIS A 550 -2.39 14.00 -6.37
CA HIS A 550 -3.84 14.09 -6.52
C HIS A 550 -4.32 15.14 -7.54
N LEU A 551 -3.40 15.88 -8.18
CA LEU A 551 -3.70 16.97 -9.11
C LEU A 551 -3.30 16.69 -10.57
N GLY A 552 -2.91 15.47 -10.90
CA GLY A 552 -2.59 15.09 -12.27
C GLY A 552 -1.85 13.77 -12.40
N GLY A 553 -1.34 13.20 -11.30
CA GLY A 553 -0.72 11.87 -11.28
C GLY A 553 -1.63 10.75 -11.77
N VAL A 554 -1.05 9.58 -12.02
CA VAL A 554 -1.75 8.35 -12.40
C VAL A 554 -1.48 7.30 -11.33
N TRP A 555 -2.55 6.88 -10.66
CA TRP A 555 -2.52 5.87 -9.61
C TRP A 555 -2.99 4.53 -10.18
N PRO A 556 -2.21 3.44 -10.07
CA PRO A 556 -2.65 2.11 -10.50
C PRO A 556 -3.93 1.67 -9.78
N SER A 557 -4.04 1.93 -8.48
CA SER A 557 -5.21 1.59 -7.65
C SER A 557 -6.50 2.26 -8.12
N ASP A 558 -6.47 3.58 -8.35
CA ASP A 558 -7.58 4.35 -8.95
C ASP A 558 -7.97 3.77 -10.32
N ASN A 559 -6.98 3.54 -11.20
CA ASN A 559 -7.21 3.02 -12.54
C ASN A 559 -7.85 1.62 -12.54
N ALA A 560 -7.49 0.76 -11.59
CA ALA A 560 -8.13 -0.55 -11.42
C ALA A 560 -9.63 -0.41 -11.05
N LEU A 561 -9.96 0.49 -10.14
CA LEU A 561 -11.36 0.78 -9.77
C LEU A 561 -12.15 1.37 -10.95
N ILE A 562 -11.55 2.31 -11.69
CA ILE A 562 -12.16 2.90 -12.89
C ILE A 562 -12.43 1.82 -13.94
N ALA A 563 -11.44 0.96 -14.24
CA ALA A 563 -11.59 -0.11 -15.23
C ALA A 563 -12.67 -1.12 -14.81
N ALA A 564 -12.73 -1.48 -13.53
CA ALA A 564 -13.79 -2.31 -12.98
C ALA A 564 -15.18 -1.64 -13.08
N GLY A 565 -15.27 -0.34 -12.82
CA GLY A 565 -16.49 0.45 -13.01
C GLY A 565 -16.96 0.48 -14.46
N LEU A 566 -16.07 0.74 -15.41
CA LEU A 566 -16.37 0.73 -16.84
C LEU A 566 -16.94 -0.62 -17.29
N ARG A 567 -16.39 -1.74 -16.80
CA ARG A 567 -16.92 -3.09 -17.08
C ARG A 567 -18.31 -3.31 -16.52
N ARG A 568 -18.64 -2.73 -15.36
CA ARG A 568 -20.00 -2.82 -14.77
C ARG A 568 -21.05 -2.15 -15.66
N TYR A 569 -20.66 -1.20 -16.51
CA TYR A 569 -21.54 -0.45 -17.41
C TYR A 569 -21.44 -0.88 -18.89
N GLY A 570 -20.62 -1.89 -19.22
CA GLY A 570 -20.44 -2.41 -20.58
C GLY A 570 -19.46 -1.60 -21.45
N CYS A 571 -18.71 -0.67 -20.86
CA CYS A 571 -17.63 0.09 -21.50
C CYS A 571 -16.34 -0.75 -21.58
N ASP A 572 -16.44 -1.88 -22.27
CA ASP A 572 -15.42 -2.93 -22.27
C ASP A 572 -14.12 -2.50 -22.97
N VAL A 573 -14.24 -1.74 -24.06
CA VAL A 573 -13.10 -1.28 -24.85
C VAL A 573 -12.31 -0.25 -24.06
N GLU A 574 -13.01 0.64 -23.36
CA GLU A 574 -12.42 1.65 -22.49
C GLU A 574 -11.70 1.01 -21.31
N ALA A 575 -12.30 0.00 -20.68
CA ALA A 575 -11.66 -0.76 -19.60
C ALA A 575 -10.39 -1.47 -20.09
N ALA A 576 -10.43 -2.15 -21.24
CA ALA A 576 -9.27 -2.82 -21.83
C ALA A 576 -8.13 -1.85 -22.15
N ARG A 577 -8.43 -0.61 -22.56
CA ARG A 577 -7.43 0.44 -22.79
C ARG A 577 -6.72 0.87 -21.51
N ILE A 578 -7.43 0.94 -20.38
CA ILE A 578 -6.81 1.23 -19.07
C ILE A 578 -5.91 0.07 -18.64
N VAL A 579 -6.39 -1.18 -18.77
CA VAL A 579 -5.59 -2.39 -18.48
C VAL A 579 -4.27 -2.36 -19.26
N ALA A 580 -4.33 -2.14 -20.57
CA ALA A 580 -3.13 -2.05 -21.41
C ALA A 580 -2.20 -0.92 -20.97
N GLY A 581 -2.74 0.27 -20.70
CA GLY A 581 -1.94 1.43 -20.29
C GLY A 581 -1.14 1.16 -19.00
N ILE A 582 -1.78 0.54 -17.99
CA ILE A 582 -1.11 0.26 -16.71
C ILE A 582 -0.08 -0.86 -16.86
N PHE A 583 -0.36 -1.93 -17.61
CA PHE A 583 0.65 -2.98 -17.86
C PHE A 583 1.83 -2.46 -18.70
N ASP A 584 1.60 -1.54 -19.64
CA ASP A 584 2.68 -0.85 -20.37
C ASP A 584 3.58 -0.03 -19.42
N VAL A 585 3.04 0.51 -18.32
CA VAL A 585 3.86 1.13 -17.27
C VAL A 585 4.77 0.09 -16.63
N VAL A 586 4.23 -1.07 -16.23
CA VAL A 586 4.99 -2.12 -15.56
C VAL A 586 6.10 -2.67 -16.46
N GLU A 587 5.77 -2.93 -17.72
CA GLU A 587 6.71 -3.40 -18.75
C GLU A 587 7.88 -2.43 -18.97
N THR A 588 7.59 -1.13 -18.93
CA THR A 588 8.63 -0.11 -19.11
C THR A 588 9.51 0.04 -17.87
N LEU A 589 8.93 -0.09 -16.66
CA LEU A 589 9.65 0.10 -15.40
C LEU A 589 10.45 -1.12 -14.93
N ARG A 590 10.09 -2.34 -15.36
CA ARG A 590 10.79 -3.60 -15.07
C ARG A 590 11.09 -3.81 -13.57
N GLY A 591 10.09 -3.63 -12.72
CA GLY A 591 10.16 -3.91 -11.28
C GLY A 591 8.84 -3.60 -10.58
N PRO A 592 8.82 -3.50 -9.23
CA PRO A 592 7.60 -3.23 -8.47
C PRO A 592 6.90 -1.97 -8.95
N VAL A 593 5.57 -1.99 -8.94
CA VAL A 593 4.78 -0.87 -9.46
C VAL A 593 4.74 0.24 -8.42
N PRO A 594 5.08 1.49 -8.79
CA PRO A 594 5.01 2.60 -7.85
C PRO A 594 3.56 2.89 -7.46
N GLU A 595 3.39 3.48 -6.28
CA GLU A 595 2.14 4.03 -5.79
C GLU A 595 1.47 4.98 -6.80
N VAL A 596 2.26 5.85 -7.43
CA VAL A 596 1.82 6.86 -8.38
C VAL A 596 2.95 7.21 -9.35
N ILE A 597 2.59 7.44 -10.62
CA ILE A 597 3.48 8.03 -11.62
C ILE A 597 2.99 9.43 -12.02
N ALA A 598 3.87 10.23 -12.62
CA ALA A 598 3.48 11.53 -13.13
C ALA A 598 2.51 11.39 -14.32
N GLY A 599 1.58 12.35 -14.44
CA GLY A 599 0.56 12.40 -15.48
C GLY A 599 0.99 12.98 -16.82
N TYR A 600 2.28 13.06 -17.14
CA TYR A 600 2.69 13.48 -18.47
C TYR A 600 2.11 12.55 -19.54
N SER A 601 1.79 13.10 -20.71
CA SER A 601 1.37 12.26 -21.82
C SER A 601 2.51 11.31 -22.23
N ARG A 602 2.14 10.11 -22.67
CA ARG A 602 3.07 9.12 -23.22
C ARG A 602 3.82 9.66 -24.43
N GLU A 603 3.18 10.49 -25.25
CA GLU A 603 3.81 11.15 -26.40
C GLU A 603 4.93 12.10 -25.99
N GLN A 604 4.76 12.82 -24.87
CA GLN A 604 5.75 13.78 -24.39
C GLN A 604 6.98 13.10 -23.77
N THR A 605 6.80 12.02 -23.02
CA THR A 605 7.86 11.42 -22.21
C THR A 605 8.41 10.13 -22.79
N LYS A 606 7.60 9.34 -23.50
CA LYS A 606 7.91 7.98 -24.00
C LYS A 606 8.22 6.93 -22.93
N TYR A 607 8.38 7.33 -21.67
CA TYR A 607 8.53 6.45 -20.50
C TYR A 607 7.70 6.97 -19.32
N PRO A 608 7.22 6.10 -18.42
CA PRO A 608 6.53 6.52 -17.20
C PRO A 608 7.49 7.28 -16.27
N VAL A 609 7.16 8.53 -15.94
CA VAL A 609 7.98 9.36 -15.06
C VAL A 609 7.63 9.03 -13.61
N GLN A 610 8.59 8.46 -12.87
CA GLN A 610 8.43 8.10 -11.46
C GLN A 610 8.51 9.33 -10.55
N LEU A 611 7.61 9.43 -9.57
CA LEU A 611 7.67 10.44 -8.53
C LEU A 611 8.59 9.96 -7.39
N PRO A 612 9.59 10.74 -6.95
CA PRO A 612 10.56 10.29 -5.93
C PRO A 612 9.96 9.91 -4.57
N ALA A 613 8.80 10.48 -4.23
CA ALA A 613 8.12 10.22 -2.96
C ALA A 613 7.12 9.06 -3.02
N ALA A 614 6.85 8.50 -4.22
CA ALA A 614 5.88 7.42 -4.39
C ALA A 614 6.38 6.13 -3.72
N GLY A 615 5.49 5.47 -2.99
CA GLY A 615 5.81 4.19 -2.37
C GLY A 615 6.16 3.11 -3.40
N ARG A 616 7.15 2.27 -3.09
CA ARG A 616 7.58 1.15 -3.95
C ARG A 616 8.34 0.10 -3.11
N PRO A 617 7.76 -1.09 -2.87
CA PRO A 617 6.41 -1.52 -3.26
C PRO A 617 5.30 -0.84 -2.46
N GLN A 618 4.06 -0.96 -2.96
CA GLN A 618 2.84 -0.43 -2.33
C GLN A 618 1.70 -1.45 -2.55
N SER A 619 0.91 -1.76 -1.51
CA SER A 619 -0.08 -2.84 -1.51
C SER A 619 -1.26 -2.64 -2.46
N TRP A 620 -1.92 -1.48 -2.47
CA TRP A 620 -3.00 -1.18 -3.43
C TRP A 620 -2.52 -1.08 -4.88
N SER A 621 -1.23 -0.86 -5.13
CA SER A 621 -0.66 -0.84 -6.48
C SER A 621 -0.41 -2.27 -6.96
N SER A 622 0.10 -3.13 -6.09
CA SER A 622 0.21 -4.57 -6.36
C SER A 622 -1.17 -5.20 -6.51
N GLY A 623 -2.11 -4.87 -5.62
CA GLY A 623 -3.52 -5.25 -5.71
C GLY A 623 -4.17 -4.78 -7.00
N ALA A 624 -3.90 -3.55 -7.45
CA ALA A 624 -4.42 -3.03 -8.71
C ALA A 624 -4.09 -3.92 -9.92
N LEU A 625 -2.87 -4.45 -10.01
CA LEU A 625 -2.49 -5.35 -11.10
C LEU A 625 -3.34 -6.63 -11.09
N LEU A 626 -3.56 -7.20 -9.91
CA LEU A 626 -4.40 -8.38 -9.74
C LEU A 626 -5.85 -8.08 -10.12
N MET A 627 -6.40 -6.95 -9.67
CA MET A 627 -7.74 -6.52 -10.05
C MET A 627 -7.86 -6.29 -11.56
N LEU A 628 -6.84 -5.71 -12.21
CA LEU A 628 -6.83 -5.50 -13.67
C LEU A 628 -6.80 -6.84 -14.43
N ILE A 629 -6.10 -7.86 -13.91
CA ILE A 629 -6.18 -9.24 -14.42
C ILE A 629 -7.62 -9.76 -14.29
N GLY A 630 -8.24 -9.63 -13.12
CA GLY A 630 -9.64 -10.01 -12.91
C GLY A 630 -10.62 -9.27 -13.84
N VAL A 631 -10.36 -7.98 -14.09
CA VAL A 631 -11.14 -7.11 -14.98
C VAL A 631 -11.05 -7.57 -16.44
N MET A 632 -9.85 -7.86 -16.95
CA MET A 632 -9.68 -8.36 -18.32
C MET A 632 -10.27 -9.75 -18.50
N MET A 633 -10.23 -10.60 -17.47
CA MET A 633 -10.87 -11.92 -17.49
C MET A 633 -12.39 -11.84 -17.25
N GLY A 634 -12.88 -10.70 -16.75
CA GLY A 634 -14.30 -10.48 -16.47
C GLY A 634 -14.83 -11.39 -15.36
N LEU A 635 -14.03 -11.59 -14.31
CA LEU A 635 -14.37 -12.46 -13.18
C LEU A 635 -15.49 -11.84 -12.34
N ARG A 636 -16.55 -12.63 -12.07
CA ARG A 636 -17.63 -12.19 -11.18
C ARG A 636 -18.31 -13.36 -10.47
N PRO A 637 -18.40 -13.35 -9.12
CA PRO A 637 -19.18 -14.36 -8.39
C PRO A 637 -20.68 -14.20 -8.68
N VAL A 638 -21.36 -15.30 -9.00
CA VAL A 638 -22.81 -15.36 -9.24
C VAL A 638 -23.39 -16.64 -8.61
N GLY A 639 -24.00 -16.49 -7.43
CA GLY A 639 -24.37 -17.64 -6.62
C GLY A 639 -23.15 -18.51 -6.36
N GLU A 640 -23.29 -19.81 -6.51
CA GLU A 640 -22.20 -20.80 -6.29
C GLU A 640 -21.22 -20.93 -7.46
N ASN A 641 -21.22 -20.01 -8.43
CA ASN A 641 -20.39 -20.10 -9.64
C ASN A 641 -19.56 -18.84 -9.88
N LEU A 642 -18.43 -18.99 -10.57
CA LEU A 642 -17.66 -17.88 -11.13
C LEU A 642 -18.07 -17.64 -12.59
N LEU A 643 -18.63 -16.47 -12.87
CA LEU A 643 -18.83 -16.03 -14.24
C LEU A 643 -17.51 -15.49 -14.81
N VAL A 644 -17.17 -15.95 -16.01
CA VAL A 644 -15.99 -15.54 -16.77
C VAL A 644 -16.44 -14.91 -18.09
N ASN A 645 -16.05 -13.66 -18.36
CA ASN A 645 -16.43 -12.92 -19.56
C ASN A 645 -15.25 -12.09 -20.09
N PRO A 646 -14.22 -12.73 -20.66
CA PRO A 646 -12.95 -12.07 -20.95
C PRO A 646 -13.06 -11.03 -22.07
N VAL A 647 -12.41 -9.88 -21.85
CA VAL A 647 -12.13 -8.86 -22.86
C VAL A 647 -10.66 -8.48 -22.70
N LEU A 648 -9.83 -9.14 -23.50
CA LEU A 648 -8.39 -8.90 -23.50
C LEU A 648 -8.05 -7.67 -24.36
N PRO A 649 -7.05 -6.86 -23.97
CA PRO A 649 -6.50 -5.84 -24.84
C PRO A 649 -5.85 -6.45 -26.10
N GLU A 650 -5.66 -5.63 -27.12
CA GLU A 650 -4.97 -6.05 -28.34
C GLU A 650 -3.52 -6.48 -28.04
N GLY A 651 -3.07 -7.57 -28.66
CA GLY A 651 -1.73 -8.13 -28.48
C GLY A 651 -1.54 -9.02 -27.24
N TYR A 652 -2.59 -9.27 -26.45
CA TYR A 652 -2.52 -10.16 -25.28
C TYR A 652 -2.70 -11.64 -25.63
N GLY A 653 -3.17 -11.98 -26.84
CA GLY A 653 -3.23 -13.36 -27.31
C GLY A 653 -4.16 -14.24 -26.46
N ARG A 654 -3.59 -15.20 -25.72
CA ARG A 654 -4.33 -16.10 -24.82
C ARG A 654 -3.88 -15.85 -23.39
N VAL A 655 -4.84 -15.67 -22.49
CA VAL A 655 -4.59 -15.53 -21.06
C VAL A 655 -5.41 -16.58 -20.33
N GLU A 656 -4.79 -17.29 -19.40
CA GLU A 656 -5.44 -18.29 -18.57
C GLU A 656 -5.11 -18.00 -17.12
N LEU A 657 -6.12 -18.11 -16.26
CA LEU A 657 -5.97 -17.99 -14.83
C LEU A 657 -6.55 -19.25 -14.20
N LEU A 658 -5.68 -20.11 -13.68
CA LEU A 658 -6.04 -21.41 -13.13
C LEU A 658 -6.20 -21.33 -11.62
N ASP A 659 -7.00 -22.22 -11.04
CA ASP A 659 -7.11 -22.41 -9.59
C ASP A 659 -7.66 -21.20 -8.81
N ILE A 660 -8.54 -20.41 -9.42
CA ILE A 660 -9.19 -19.23 -8.82
C ILE A 660 -10.01 -19.65 -7.60
N PRO A 661 -9.65 -19.23 -6.38
CA PRO A 661 -10.37 -19.60 -5.18
C PRO A 661 -11.73 -18.90 -5.08
N GLY A 662 -12.67 -19.55 -4.39
CA GLY A 662 -13.95 -18.97 -4.02
C GLY A 662 -14.86 -20.02 -3.40
N ARG A 663 -16.13 -19.68 -3.19
CA ARG A 663 -17.14 -20.62 -2.65
C ARG A 663 -17.38 -21.86 -3.52
N TRP A 664 -16.98 -21.80 -4.79
CA TRP A 664 -16.92 -22.93 -5.72
C TRP A 664 -15.69 -23.84 -5.52
N GLY A 665 -14.86 -23.60 -4.49
CA GLY A 665 -13.57 -24.27 -4.29
C GLY A 665 -12.49 -23.62 -5.14
N ARG A 666 -12.18 -24.22 -6.29
CA ARG A 666 -11.21 -23.70 -7.28
C ARG A 666 -11.78 -23.87 -8.69
N THR A 667 -11.57 -22.87 -9.54
CA THR A 667 -12.02 -22.92 -10.95
C THR A 667 -11.04 -22.19 -11.85
N ASP A 668 -11.04 -22.56 -13.12
CA ASP A 668 -10.19 -21.93 -14.13
C ASP A 668 -10.96 -20.89 -14.95
N SER A 669 -10.22 -19.95 -15.53
CA SER A 669 -10.71 -18.91 -16.41
C SER A 669 -9.83 -18.81 -17.65
N TYR A 670 -10.45 -18.79 -18.83
CA TYR A 670 -9.75 -18.78 -20.11
C TYR A 670 -10.21 -17.59 -20.97
N GLY A 671 -9.25 -16.81 -21.44
CA GLY A 671 -9.45 -15.64 -22.29
C GLY A 671 -8.65 -15.78 -23.58
N ARG A 672 -9.27 -15.42 -24.70
CA ARG A 672 -8.58 -15.27 -25.98
C ARG A 672 -8.97 -13.95 -26.63
N GLU A 673 -7.96 -13.25 -27.10
CA GLU A 673 -8.10 -12.05 -27.90
C GLU A 673 -8.95 -12.36 -29.12
N ARG A 674 -9.93 -11.49 -29.38
CA ARG A 674 -10.77 -11.60 -30.58
C ARG A 674 -10.21 -10.66 -31.63
N PRO A 675 -9.98 -11.11 -32.88
CA PRO A 675 -9.54 -10.22 -33.96
C PRO A 675 -10.49 -9.03 -34.09
N GLY A 676 -9.95 -7.81 -34.14
CA GLY A 676 -10.72 -6.58 -34.23
C GLY A 676 -11.71 -6.61 -35.40
N GLY A 677 -13.01 -6.56 -35.12
CA GLY A 677 -14.06 -6.47 -36.14
C GLY A 677 -15.38 -7.21 -35.87
N ALA A 678 -15.41 -8.17 -34.94
CA ALA A 678 -16.62 -8.98 -34.70
C ALA A 678 -17.33 -8.66 -33.37
N ARG A 679 -17.91 -7.46 -33.23
CA ARG A 679 -19.08 -7.27 -32.36
C ARG A 679 -20.31 -7.06 -33.22
N GLY A 680 -20.90 -8.18 -33.66
CA GLY A 680 -22.34 -8.18 -33.94
C GLY A 680 -23.05 -7.73 -32.67
N ARG A 681 -23.94 -6.74 -32.78
CA ARG A 681 -24.89 -6.35 -31.73
C ARG A 681 -25.51 -7.63 -31.15
N ARG A 682 -25.12 -8.04 -29.94
CA ARG A 682 -25.86 -9.08 -29.23
C ARG A 682 -27.24 -8.51 -28.87
N PRO A 683 -28.33 -9.25 -29.03
CA PRO A 683 -29.65 -8.78 -28.63
C PRO A 683 -29.62 -8.51 -27.12
N ARG A 684 -30.22 -7.39 -26.70
CA ARG A 684 -30.55 -7.16 -25.30
C ARG A 684 -31.39 -8.34 -24.84
N LEU A 685 -30.84 -9.18 -23.95
CA LEU A 685 -31.65 -10.14 -23.20
C LEU A 685 -32.61 -9.31 -22.34
N ARG A 686 -33.90 -9.50 -22.56
CA ARG A 686 -34.99 -8.91 -21.78
C ARG A 686 -34.97 -9.42 -20.35
#